data_AF-A0A371IK76-F1
#
_entry.id   AF-A0A371IK76-F1
#
_cell.length_a   1.000
_cell.length_b   1.000
_cell.length_c   1.000
_cell.angle_alpha   90.00
_cell.angle_beta   90.00
_cell.angle_gamma   90.00
#
_symmetry.space_group_name_H-M   'P 1'
#
loop_
_entity.id
_entity.type
_entity.pdbx_description
1 polymer ?
#
loop_
_entity_poly.entity_id
_entity_poly.type
_entity_poly.pdbx_seq_one_letter_code
_entity_poly.pdbx_strand_id
1 'polypeptide(L)'
;MKRKLALVMAFMMAATLVPAVPADAATENSVNKQLTLERNANVTTSNGQYLRIEPKNSVVDNLTAGQIFELHLNYGEWDFGVDSKGNSLPVAINNGGATTLATMTKKTDTIAEVKIADGVTIGEGLGSTAKAAATGGVTETKVDKIKVSSGAEFKWTKVTGLSAGDSVNLKITVNGTETTINVKADAAKEIKSDAVVDAINSNENFRKMFYTTVVTGTPDQVVLTSKDNTAVNSFTVEQTYDLANPTAPVGMGVSAAAKRPAEYERPEILVPYAEISTATLPTAGYTLTVKLEGTEKTFTVKADADTDNDKKISATEFANALVGLQTSWTAAPSGDNIKFSYGGAVKTETKPEDYLIKGAFGAADAVANAQADELRIPMLYKASELKEEPMKVTIVPRDTTMTEGTYTLSTVNADELKISTDKKYKISRSGSSNEVKFAISEVNNKAMDGQTVQFKLPTGFAWDLSNVKNPDATDVKIYDEVVDGKTKTYNRILSVTLKKGSDTNLDVAYINANIIPDRDARLGDVDITVLQGDIAPSSLVIAEYVIDGVSVKVDKVLDVIAGKDVEKKYEAKVIVDENVANALLDGRYVEFSFVDDAAFLQDGEVLKVKSLDGSAGDALNIDINSNNDLSGKADAATIDGAGTDVGSFWDMKVVQDADKTKKAKYEITVPFVVNSDFTGDLMLNVKGAGVTGDAKNGGVDVKVANVKAPVTIEAAKPLPQVKIGLQNQVGSDITIKETEAGALQDYVPNVSKDDATYELVPEKLGYATFDNAKVEVTDGNLSIDKDASDVDDVKEHNNVYKDGRIKIVVDRVSTKPSTIKVSDIKATLDRTVPYGKLQMKGKFGVVAARHSSKKDIETNKTVKFDYFTTVTPVDETKRITTVFTIGEKNYTEVNGKIKEEKTAEVAPFIQNDRTMLPVRYVANALDAAVSYDPNTRVATFTKNQIVATINIDKDIMYVNGSPVQLDGKPANVEGRIFLPVANIAQAFGLEHGKTIIWNAEAKTVTILPQNATEAEIKEAKEGKTLENAVTKEETKTEAPADTKTETPAK
;
A
#
# COMPACT_ATOMS: atom_id res chain seq x y z
N MET A 1 26.98 -3.59 9.76
CA MET A 1 28.08 -4.19 8.97
C MET A 1 27.94 -5.71 8.80
N LYS A 2 27.63 -6.49 9.85
CA LYS A 2 27.46 -7.95 9.75
C LYS A 2 26.35 -8.44 8.79
N ARG A 3 25.24 -7.71 8.61
CA ARG A 3 24.17 -8.06 7.64
C ARG A 3 24.59 -7.91 6.16
N LYS A 4 25.45 -6.94 5.83
CA LYS A 4 26.00 -6.81 4.48
C LYS A 4 27.06 -7.89 4.22
N LEU A 5 27.83 -8.29 5.25
CA LEU A 5 28.79 -9.38 5.14
C LEU A 5 28.11 -10.75 4.97
N ALA A 6 26.95 -10.99 5.61
CA ALA A 6 26.18 -12.22 5.44
C ALA A 6 25.51 -12.32 4.06
N LEU A 7 24.96 -11.21 3.53
CA LEU A 7 24.42 -11.18 2.18
C LEU A 7 25.53 -11.29 1.11
N VAL A 8 26.69 -10.69 1.35
CA VAL A 8 27.89 -10.83 0.49
C VAL A 8 28.50 -12.22 0.61
N MET A 9 28.47 -12.88 1.78
CA MET A 9 28.86 -14.29 1.93
C MET A 9 27.86 -15.24 1.27
N ALA A 10 26.55 -14.98 1.36
CA ALA A 10 25.55 -15.76 0.63
C ALA A 10 25.66 -15.57 -0.89
N PHE A 11 25.98 -14.35 -1.35
CA PHE A 11 26.31 -14.10 -2.77
C PHE A 11 27.66 -14.69 -3.18
N MET A 12 28.67 -14.72 -2.30
CA MET A 12 29.96 -15.38 -2.57
C MET A 12 29.84 -16.91 -2.57
N MET A 13 28.96 -17.50 -1.75
CA MET A 13 28.65 -18.93 -1.76
C MET A 13 27.82 -19.35 -2.99
N ALA A 14 26.93 -18.47 -3.49
CA ALA A 14 26.27 -18.69 -4.78
C ALA A 14 27.22 -18.43 -5.98
N ALA A 15 28.24 -17.57 -5.83
CA ALA A 15 29.23 -17.30 -6.88
C ALA A 15 30.33 -18.37 -7.01
N THR A 16 30.42 -19.35 -6.10
CA THR A 16 31.31 -20.52 -6.25
C THR A 16 30.73 -21.64 -7.12
N LEU A 17 29.56 -21.44 -7.74
CA LEU A 17 28.86 -22.47 -8.53
C LEU A 17 29.54 -22.86 -9.85
N VAL A 18 30.63 -22.20 -10.24
CA VAL A 18 31.55 -22.67 -11.28
C VAL A 18 32.95 -22.27 -10.82
N PRO A 19 33.90 -23.20 -10.58
CA PRO A 19 35.30 -22.79 -10.52
C PRO A 19 35.57 -22.11 -11.86
N ALA A 20 35.98 -20.84 -11.85
CA ALA A 20 36.31 -20.13 -13.07
C ALA A 20 37.39 -20.94 -13.79
N VAL A 21 36.97 -21.72 -14.80
CA VAL A 21 37.88 -22.49 -15.63
C VAL A 21 38.68 -21.41 -16.36
N PRO A 22 40.00 -21.25 -16.11
CA PRO A 22 40.77 -20.29 -16.86
C PRO A 22 40.56 -20.56 -18.35
N ALA A 23 40.49 -19.51 -19.18
CA ALA A 23 40.24 -19.65 -20.61
C ALA A 23 41.23 -20.64 -21.28
N ASP A 24 42.42 -20.81 -20.67
CA ASP A 24 43.51 -21.68 -21.08
C ASP A 24 43.58 -23.04 -20.32
N ALA A 25 42.49 -23.49 -19.69
CA ALA A 25 42.45 -24.80 -19.01
C ALA A 25 42.43 -25.97 -20.02
N ALA A 26 43.35 -26.93 -19.86
CA ALA A 26 43.49 -28.14 -20.70
C ALA A 26 42.34 -29.15 -20.53
N THR A 27 41.75 -29.24 -19.33
CA THR A 27 40.59 -30.10 -19.04
C THR A 27 39.41 -29.35 -18.44
N GLU A 28 38.19 -29.80 -18.75
CA GLU A 28 36.94 -29.48 -18.06
C GLU A 28 36.65 -30.57 -17.03
N ASN A 29 36.74 -30.22 -15.74
CA ASN A 29 36.42 -31.14 -14.66
C ASN A 29 35.19 -30.67 -13.89
N SER A 30 34.34 -31.61 -13.47
CA SER A 30 33.12 -31.34 -12.72
C SER A 30 32.74 -32.51 -11.83
N VAL A 31 32.06 -32.24 -10.72
CA VAL A 31 31.45 -33.29 -9.89
C VAL A 31 29.99 -33.40 -10.30
N ASN A 32 29.52 -34.62 -10.57
CA ASN A 32 28.19 -34.84 -11.13
C ASN A 32 27.03 -34.46 -10.19
N LYS A 33 27.27 -34.49 -8.88
CA LYS A 33 26.34 -34.03 -7.84
C LYS A 33 27.06 -33.77 -6.53
N GLN A 34 26.55 -32.81 -5.77
CA GLN A 34 26.97 -32.55 -4.40
C GLN A 34 26.07 -33.30 -3.42
N LEU A 35 26.64 -33.94 -2.41
CA LEU A 35 25.86 -34.69 -1.40
C LEU A 35 25.66 -33.85 -0.13
N THR A 36 24.57 -34.08 0.59
CA THR A 36 24.44 -33.65 2.00
C THR A 36 24.62 -34.89 2.86
N LEU A 37 25.60 -34.89 3.76
CA LEU A 37 26.02 -36.10 4.50
C LEU A 37 25.72 -35.99 6.00
N GLU A 38 25.37 -37.13 6.60
CA GLU A 38 25.31 -37.34 8.04
C GLU A 38 26.72 -37.57 8.64
N ARG A 39 26.84 -37.46 9.96
CA ARG A 39 28.11 -37.69 10.68
C ARG A 39 28.64 -39.12 10.44
N ASN A 40 29.90 -39.24 10.02
CA ASN A 40 30.57 -40.52 9.68
C ASN A 40 29.94 -41.30 8.52
N ALA A 41 29.18 -40.64 7.63
CA ALA A 41 28.64 -41.30 6.45
C ALA A 41 29.76 -41.72 5.48
N ASN A 42 29.66 -42.96 4.97
CA ASN A 42 30.53 -43.48 3.93
C ASN A 42 29.90 -43.17 2.56
N VAL A 43 30.69 -42.59 1.66
CA VAL A 43 30.30 -42.43 0.26
C VAL A 43 30.85 -43.62 -0.52
N THR A 44 29.95 -44.45 -1.02
CA THR A 44 30.28 -45.65 -1.81
C THR A 44 29.80 -45.50 -3.25
N THR A 45 30.06 -46.50 -4.09
CA THR A 45 29.61 -46.52 -5.50
C THR A 45 28.09 -46.43 -5.64
N SER A 46 27.31 -46.87 -4.64
CA SER A 46 25.83 -46.78 -4.65
C SER A 46 25.33 -45.34 -4.55
N ASN A 47 26.12 -44.44 -3.95
CA ASN A 47 25.79 -43.02 -3.91
C ASN A 47 25.95 -42.37 -5.29
N GLY A 48 26.65 -43.00 -6.26
CA GLY A 48 26.74 -42.54 -7.64
C GLY A 48 27.41 -41.16 -7.82
N GLN A 49 28.26 -40.73 -6.88
CA GLN A 49 29.06 -39.51 -7.00
C GLN A 49 30.37 -39.82 -7.74
N TYR A 50 30.68 -39.05 -8.78
CA TYR A 50 31.93 -39.16 -9.53
C TYR A 50 32.47 -37.78 -9.92
N LEU A 51 33.80 -37.70 -10.02
CA LEU A 51 34.53 -36.60 -10.63
C LEU A 51 34.72 -36.91 -12.11
N ARG A 52 34.10 -36.08 -12.96
CA ARG A 52 34.24 -36.10 -14.41
C ARG A 52 35.45 -35.26 -14.80
N ILE A 53 36.32 -35.80 -15.65
CA ILE A 53 37.46 -35.11 -16.26
C ILE A 53 37.35 -35.29 -17.77
N GLU A 54 37.30 -34.20 -18.51
CA GLU A 54 37.16 -34.18 -19.97
C GLU A 54 38.24 -33.26 -20.58
N PRO A 55 39.14 -33.78 -21.42
CA PRO A 55 40.08 -32.93 -22.18
C PRO A 55 39.34 -31.99 -23.14
N LYS A 56 39.70 -30.70 -23.17
CA LYS A 56 39.04 -29.72 -24.05
C LYS A 56 39.42 -29.87 -25.51
N ASN A 57 40.69 -30.18 -25.78
CA ASN A 57 41.19 -30.38 -27.13
C ASN A 57 41.70 -31.82 -27.31
N SER A 58 40.95 -32.59 -28.08
CA SER A 58 41.17 -34.01 -28.39
C SER A 58 42.49 -34.33 -29.09
N VAL A 59 43.32 -33.33 -29.40
CA VAL A 59 44.60 -33.47 -30.12
C VAL A 59 45.81 -33.12 -29.24
N VAL A 60 45.64 -32.29 -28.20
CA VAL A 60 46.77 -31.72 -27.44
C VAL A 60 46.67 -32.00 -25.93
N ASP A 61 45.46 -32.15 -25.40
CA ASP A 61 45.21 -32.26 -23.95
C ASP A 61 44.91 -33.70 -23.51
N ASN A 62 45.22 -34.69 -24.35
CA ASN A 62 44.91 -36.09 -24.09
C ASN A 62 45.69 -36.64 -22.88
N LEU A 63 45.01 -37.46 -22.08
CA LEU A 63 45.67 -38.25 -21.03
C LEU A 63 46.11 -39.58 -21.63
N THR A 64 47.42 -39.80 -21.68
CA THR A 64 48.02 -40.96 -22.34
C THR A 64 48.46 -42.02 -21.34
N ALA A 65 48.57 -43.24 -21.84
CA ALA A 65 49.06 -44.41 -21.12
C ALA A 65 50.25 -44.11 -20.19
N GLY A 66 50.13 -44.53 -18.93
CA GLY A 66 51.19 -44.41 -17.94
C GLY A 66 51.30 -43.07 -17.21
N GLN A 67 50.58 -42.02 -17.65
CA GLN A 67 50.55 -40.75 -16.92
C GLN A 67 49.82 -40.89 -15.57
N ILE A 68 50.25 -40.08 -14.60
CA ILE A 68 49.77 -40.10 -13.22
C ILE A 68 49.36 -38.70 -12.79
N PHE A 69 48.27 -38.61 -12.02
CA PHE A 69 47.88 -37.43 -11.24
C PHE A 69 47.34 -37.86 -9.87
N GLU A 70 47.20 -36.92 -8.94
CA GLU A 70 46.72 -37.20 -7.59
C GLU A 70 45.41 -36.46 -7.26
N LEU A 71 44.65 -37.03 -6.33
CA LEU A 71 43.45 -36.45 -5.76
C LEU A 71 43.63 -36.27 -4.25
N HIS A 72 43.49 -35.04 -3.79
CA HIS A 72 43.73 -34.63 -2.40
C HIS A 72 42.42 -34.21 -1.74
N LEU A 73 42.00 -34.93 -0.70
CA LEU A 73 40.87 -34.53 0.16
C LEU A 73 41.32 -33.49 1.19
N ASN A 74 40.50 -32.48 1.45
CA ASN A 74 40.80 -31.45 2.46
C ASN A 74 40.69 -31.97 3.91
N TYR A 75 39.85 -32.97 4.15
CA TYR A 75 39.76 -33.76 5.38
C TYR A 75 39.07 -35.11 5.08
N GLY A 76 39.03 -36.06 6.02
CA GLY A 76 38.44 -37.39 5.79
C GLY A 76 39.44 -38.44 5.31
N GLU A 77 38.94 -39.62 4.94
CA GLU A 77 39.75 -40.76 4.48
C GLU A 77 39.19 -41.39 3.19
N TRP A 78 40.05 -41.73 2.22
CA TRP A 78 39.69 -42.55 1.06
C TRP A 78 39.35 -43.99 1.51
N ASP A 79 38.22 -44.51 1.03
CA ASP A 79 37.67 -45.83 1.39
C ASP A 79 37.61 -46.76 0.17
N PHE A 80 38.75 -47.40 -0.15
CA PHE A 80 38.89 -48.30 -1.29
C PHE A 80 38.72 -49.78 -0.94
N GLY A 81 38.38 -50.09 0.31
CA GLY A 81 38.44 -51.45 0.86
C GLY A 81 39.89 -51.96 1.02
N VAL A 82 40.04 -53.09 1.71
CA VAL A 82 41.35 -53.71 2.00
C VAL A 82 41.37 -55.18 1.59
N ASP A 83 42.55 -55.69 1.21
CA ASP A 83 42.78 -57.11 0.95
C ASP A 83 42.80 -57.92 2.27
N SER A 84 42.91 -59.25 2.15
CA SER A 84 42.98 -60.17 3.29
C SER A 84 44.18 -59.94 4.22
N LYS A 85 45.11 -59.05 3.84
CA LYS A 85 46.33 -58.69 4.57
C LYS A 85 46.29 -57.24 5.08
N GLY A 86 45.17 -56.53 4.90
CA GLY A 86 44.97 -55.15 5.36
C GLY A 86 45.52 -54.07 4.44
N ASN A 87 45.98 -54.40 3.23
CA ASN A 87 46.46 -53.40 2.27
C ASN A 87 45.28 -52.81 1.49
N SER A 88 45.28 -51.50 1.26
CA SER A 88 44.25 -50.85 0.42
C SER A 88 44.22 -51.47 -0.97
N LEU A 89 43.02 -51.83 -1.44
CA LEU A 89 42.83 -52.35 -2.78
C LEU A 89 42.90 -51.22 -3.82
N PRO A 90 43.46 -51.47 -5.02
CA PRO A 90 43.35 -50.55 -6.14
C PRO A 90 41.92 -50.55 -6.69
N VAL A 91 41.42 -49.36 -7.05
CA VAL A 91 40.09 -49.18 -7.66
C VAL A 91 40.25 -49.01 -9.17
N ALA A 92 39.68 -49.94 -9.93
CA ALA A 92 39.65 -49.85 -11.40
C ALA A 92 38.55 -48.86 -11.85
N ILE A 93 38.92 -47.93 -12.72
CA ILE A 93 38.01 -46.93 -13.30
C ILE A 93 37.60 -47.40 -14.69
N ASN A 94 36.36 -47.87 -14.80
CA ASN A 94 35.77 -48.37 -16.04
C ASN A 94 34.50 -47.53 -16.28
N ASN A 95 34.44 -46.69 -17.33
CA ASN A 95 33.29 -45.83 -17.61
C ASN A 95 32.07 -46.62 -18.16
N GLY A 96 31.65 -47.68 -17.48
CA GLY A 96 30.53 -48.56 -17.89
C GLY A 96 30.90 -49.71 -18.84
N GLY A 97 32.17 -49.81 -19.27
CA GLY A 97 32.69 -50.91 -20.10
C GLY A 97 33.55 -51.93 -19.32
N ALA A 98 33.99 -53.01 -19.98
CA ALA A 98 34.87 -54.04 -19.39
C ALA A 98 36.36 -53.63 -19.35
N THR A 99 36.74 -52.56 -20.05
CA THR A 99 38.12 -52.08 -20.14
C THR A 99 38.45 -51.09 -19.02
N THR A 100 39.57 -51.30 -18.34
CA THR A 100 40.07 -50.37 -17.32
C THR A 100 40.79 -49.20 -17.96
N LEU A 101 40.25 -47.99 -17.76
CA LEU A 101 40.78 -46.75 -18.31
C LEU A 101 41.89 -46.17 -17.43
N ALA A 102 41.72 -46.27 -16.12
CA ALA A 102 42.71 -45.84 -15.13
C ALA A 102 42.57 -46.68 -13.85
N THR A 103 43.63 -46.71 -13.04
CA THR A 103 43.64 -47.35 -11.73
C THR A 103 43.92 -46.31 -10.65
N MET A 104 43.10 -46.28 -9.61
CA MET A 104 43.27 -45.40 -8.45
C MET A 104 43.80 -46.18 -7.25
N THR A 105 44.86 -45.70 -6.61
CA THR A 105 45.53 -46.34 -5.48
C THR A 105 45.66 -45.36 -4.31
N LYS A 106 45.31 -45.81 -3.09
CA LYS A 106 45.43 -44.99 -1.87
C LYS A 106 46.91 -44.85 -1.49
N LYS A 107 47.43 -43.61 -1.40
CA LYS A 107 48.79 -43.31 -0.92
C LYS A 107 48.79 -43.00 0.57
N THR A 108 47.84 -42.18 0.99
CA THR A 108 47.57 -41.83 2.40
C THR A 108 46.06 -41.76 2.61
N ASP A 109 45.59 -41.46 3.82
CA ASP A 109 44.16 -41.30 4.07
C ASP A 109 43.53 -40.20 3.21
N THR A 110 44.22 -39.11 2.94
CA THR A 110 43.69 -37.98 2.15
C THR A 110 44.17 -37.94 0.69
N ILE A 111 45.17 -38.74 0.31
CA ILE A 111 45.77 -38.69 -1.04
C ILE A 111 45.57 -40.02 -1.77
N ALA A 112 44.97 -39.94 -2.96
CA ALA A 112 44.86 -41.05 -3.90
C ALA A 112 45.61 -40.72 -5.21
N GLU A 113 46.36 -41.68 -5.73
CA GLU A 113 47.06 -41.60 -7.01
C GLU A 113 46.23 -42.28 -8.10
N VAL A 114 46.03 -41.60 -9.23
CA VAL A 114 45.31 -42.12 -10.39
C VAL A 114 46.31 -42.28 -11.53
N LYS A 115 46.46 -43.51 -12.03
CA LYS A 115 47.34 -43.85 -13.16
C LYS A 115 46.52 -44.27 -14.37
N ILE A 116 46.74 -43.64 -15.53
CA ILE A 116 46.12 -44.05 -16.80
C ILE A 116 46.67 -45.42 -17.21
N ALA A 117 45.78 -46.34 -17.57
CA ALA A 117 46.16 -47.70 -17.90
C ALA A 117 47.02 -47.77 -19.18
N ASP A 118 47.88 -48.79 -19.27
CA ASP A 118 48.78 -48.94 -20.40
C ASP A 118 47.99 -49.18 -21.70
N GLY A 119 48.36 -48.50 -22.78
CA GLY A 119 47.61 -48.53 -24.05
C GLY A 119 46.29 -47.76 -24.06
N VAL A 120 46.00 -46.91 -23.07
CA VAL A 120 44.79 -46.08 -23.02
C VAL A 120 45.07 -44.62 -23.36
N THR A 121 44.18 -43.99 -24.13
CA THR A 121 44.17 -42.54 -24.36
C THR A 121 42.79 -41.96 -24.02
N ILE A 122 42.74 -40.92 -23.18
CA ILE A 122 41.51 -40.19 -22.83
C ILE A 122 41.53 -38.83 -23.54
N GLY A 123 40.45 -38.48 -24.25
CA GLY A 123 40.29 -37.22 -24.99
C GLY A 123 40.12 -37.37 -26.50
N GLU A 124 40.53 -38.50 -27.08
CA GLU A 124 40.23 -38.87 -28.48
C GLU A 124 38.93 -39.65 -28.54
N GLY A 125 37.85 -39.03 -28.98
CA GLY A 125 36.56 -39.70 -29.06
C GLY A 125 36.28 -40.44 -30.36
N LEU A 126 35.63 -41.60 -30.25
CA LEU A 126 34.86 -42.21 -31.33
C LEU A 126 33.69 -41.28 -31.66
N GLY A 127 33.67 -40.74 -32.88
CA GLY A 127 32.70 -39.73 -33.34
C GLY A 127 31.26 -39.99 -32.88
N SER A 128 30.75 -39.03 -32.10
CA SER A 128 29.39 -38.86 -31.58
C SER A 128 28.28 -39.72 -32.23
N THR A 129 28.07 -40.92 -31.70
CA THR A 129 26.80 -41.67 -31.78
C THR A 129 26.74 -42.63 -30.59
N ALA A 130 25.60 -42.65 -29.88
CA ALA A 130 25.27 -43.50 -28.72
C ALA A 130 25.80 -43.09 -27.34
N LYS A 131 24.97 -42.34 -26.60
CA LYS A 131 24.88 -42.47 -25.13
C LYS A 131 23.41 -42.65 -24.77
N ALA A 132 23.04 -43.93 -24.63
CA ALA A 132 21.70 -44.39 -24.31
C ALA A 132 21.34 -44.10 -22.85
N ALA A 133 20.03 -43.96 -22.65
CA ALA A 133 19.36 -43.76 -21.38
C ALA A 133 19.74 -44.80 -20.32
N ALA A 134 19.99 -44.32 -19.10
CA ALA A 134 19.90 -45.12 -17.88
C ALA A 134 19.02 -44.38 -16.88
N THR A 135 17.93 -45.05 -16.54
CA THR A 135 16.80 -44.65 -15.68
C THR A 135 17.18 -44.68 -14.20
N GLY A 136 16.60 -43.79 -13.38
CA GLY A 136 16.58 -43.99 -11.91
C GLY A 136 16.31 -42.76 -11.03
N GLY A 137 15.07 -42.26 -11.02
CA GLY A 137 14.31 -41.69 -9.89
C GLY A 137 14.78 -40.45 -9.12
N VAL A 138 14.00 -39.36 -9.17
CA VAL A 138 13.58 -38.49 -8.03
C VAL A 138 12.25 -37.79 -8.38
N THR A 139 11.43 -37.57 -7.35
CA THR A 139 10.10 -36.94 -7.25
C THR A 139 10.00 -35.43 -7.52
N GLU A 140 8.85 -35.05 -8.10
CA GLU A 140 8.08 -33.77 -8.07
C GLU A 140 8.52 -32.49 -8.83
N THR A 141 7.57 -32.06 -9.69
CA THR A 141 7.15 -30.68 -10.09
C THR A 141 7.61 -30.11 -11.44
N LYS A 142 6.61 -29.70 -12.25
CA LYS A 142 6.65 -28.76 -13.40
C LYS A 142 7.17 -29.33 -14.73
N VAL A 143 6.31 -29.30 -15.75
CA VAL A 143 6.56 -29.84 -17.11
C VAL A 143 7.59 -29.01 -17.87
N ASP A 144 8.39 -29.74 -18.66
CA ASP A 144 9.56 -29.35 -19.43
C ASP A 144 9.41 -28.11 -20.32
N LYS A 145 10.43 -27.23 -20.28
CA LYS A 145 10.67 -26.25 -21.35
C LYS A 145 11.35 -26.97 -22.52
N ILE A 146 10.61 -27.28 -23.58
CA ILE A 146 11.19 -27.88 -24.79
C ILE A 146 11.64 -26.76 -25.72
N LYS A 147 12.95 -26.68 -26.02
CA LYS A 147 13.50 -25.83 -27.10
C LYS A 147 13.53 -26.62 -28.41
N VAL A 148 12.94 -26.06 -29.47
CA VAL A 148 12.96 -26.65 -30.82
C VAL A 148 13.25 -25.61 -31.89
N SER A 149 13.91 -26.04 -32.96
CA SER A 149 14.27 -25.25 -34.14
C SER A 149 13.20 -25.28 -35.24
N SER A 150 13.28 -24.37 -36.21
CA SER A 150 12.34 -24.27 -37.36
C SER A 150 12.14 -25.62 -38.07
N GLY A 151 10.88 -25.98 -38.38
CA GLY A 151 10.51 -27.23 -39.05
C GLY A 151 10.19 -28.41 -38.11
N ALA A 152 10.04 -28.16 -36.81
CA ALA A 152 9.71 -29.19 -35.83
C ALA A 152 8.26 -29.70 -35.98
N GLU A 153 8.10 -31.02 -35.92
CA GLU A 153 6.79 -31.68 -35.91
C GLU A 153 6.33 -31.87 -34.46
N PHE A 154 5.17 -31.34 -34.09
CA PHE A 154 4.60 -31.46 -32.75
C PHE A 154 3.57 -32.57 -32.72
N LYS A 155 3.68 -33.47 -31.76
CA LYS A 155 2.70 -34.53 -31.52
C LYS A 155 1.99 -34.29 -30.19
N TRP A 156 0.67 -34.20 -30.25
CA TRP A 156 -0.18 -34.09 -29.08
C TRP A 156 -0.54 -35.49 -28.59
N THR A 157 -0.48 -35.71 -27.27
CA THR A 157 -1.00 -36.95 -26.68
C THR A 157 -2.42 -36.73 -26.19
N LYS A 158 -3.24 -37.79 -26.31
CA LYS A 158 -4.63 -37.78 -25.87
C LYS A 158 -4.73 -37.41 -24.40
N VAL A 159 -5.45 -36.34 -24.13
CA VAL A 159 -5.75 -35.89 -22.78
C VAL A 159 -6.85 -36.74 -22.19
N THR A 160 -6.60 -37.38 -21.04
CA THR A 160 -7.66 -38.08 -20.30
C THR A 160 -8.24 -37.18 -19.21
N GLY A 161 -9.56 -37.17 -19.04
CA GLY A 161 -10.24 -36.43 -17.95
C GLY A 161 -10.93 -35.11 -18.31
N LEU A 162 -11.01 -34.72 -19.59
CA LEU A 162 -11.74 -33.50 -20.01
C LEU A 162 -13.26 -33.74 -20.15
N SER A 163 -14.05 -32.69 -19.93
CA SER A 163 -15.47 -32.63 -20.30
C SER A 163 -15.66 -31.82 -21.58
N ALA A 164 -16.75 -32.08 -22.31
CA ALA A 164 -17.05 -31.35 -23.54
C ALA A 164 -17.27 -29.86 -23.22
N GLY A 165 -16.50 -28.98 -23.86
CA GLY A 165 -16.53 -27.53 -23.62
C GLY A 165 -15.45 -26.99 -22.66
N ASP A 166 -14.67 -27.86 -22.01
CA ASP A 166 -13.54 -27.42 -21.16
C ASP A 166 -12.45 -26.74 -22.00
N SER A 167 -11.85 -25.68 -21.45
CA SER A 167 -10.86 -24.83 -22.14
C SER A 167 -9.42 -25.17 -21.72
N VAL A 168 -8.56 -25.39 -22.71
CA VAL A 168 -7.12 -25.59 -22.53
C VAL A 168 -6.39 -24.34 -23.02
N ASN A 169 -5.56 -23.75 -22.15
CA ASN A 169 -4.75 -22.59 -22.49
C ASN A 169 -3.33 -23.01 -22.83
N LEU A 170 -2.91 -22.72 -24.07
CA LEU A 170 -1.57 -22.95 -24.58
C LEU A 170 -0.81 -21.63 -24.58
N LYS A 171 0.20 -21.53 -23.72
CA LYS A 171 1.09 -20.37 -23.68
C LYS A 171 2.31 -20.65 -24.54
N ILE A 172 2.49 -19.85 -25.57
CA ILE A 172 3.57 -20.00 -26.54
C ILE A 172 4.49 -18.79 -26.44
N THR A 173 5.78 -19.06 -26.28
CA THR A 173 6.81 -18.02 -26.22
C THR A 173 7.77 -18.17 -27.39
N VAL A 174 7.90 -17.10 -28.18
CA VAL A 174 8.80 -17.06 -29.35
C VAL A 174 9.74 -15.88 -29.20
N ASN A 175 11.05 -16.13 -29.16
CA ASN A 175 12.09 -15.10 -29.03
C ASN A 175 11.82 -14.07 -27.91
N GLY A 176 11.21 -14.51 -26.80
CA GLY A 176 10.92 -13.67 -25.63
C GLY A 176 9.54 -13.01 -25.61
N THR A 177 8.74 -13.11 -26.68
CA THR A 177 7.36 -12.60 -26.71
C THR A 177 6.38 -13.73 -26.42
N GLU A 178 5.53 -13.56 -25.40
CA GLU A 178 4.55 -14.56 -24.96
C GLU A 178 3.17 -14.31 -25.59
N THR A 179 2.47 -15.37 -25.97
CA THR A 179 1.08 -15.31 -26.46
C THR A 179 0.32 -16.54 -25.97
N THR A 180 -0.92 -16.34 -25.51
CA THR A 180 -1.77 -17.43 -25.01
C THR A 180 -2.89 -17.71 -26.01
N ILE A 181 -3.15 -18.98 -26.26
CA ILE A 181 -4.16 -19.46 -27.20
C ILE A 181 -5.09 -20.42 -26.46
N ASN A 182 -6.39 -20.19 -26.56
CA ASN A 182 -7.40 -21.02 -25.91
C ASN A 182 -8.00 -22.01 -26.92
N VAL A 183 -8.03 -23.30 -26.57
CA VAL A 183 -8.62 -24.35 -27.39
C VAL A 183 -9.63 -25.12 -26.55
N LYS A 184 -10.85 -25.32 -27.08
CA LYS A 184 -11.92 -26.02 -26.37
C LYS A 184 -11.98 -27.50 -26.74
N ALA A 185 -12.23 -28.34 -25.76
CA ALA A 185 -12.47 -29.77 -25.96
C ALA A 185 -13.76 -30.02 -26.73
N ASP A 186 -13.70 -30.94 -27.70
CA ASP A 186 -14.86 -31.28 -28.53
C ASP A 186 -15.87 -32.17 -27.79
N ALA A 187 -16.98 -32.52 -28.45
CA ALA A 187 -18.03 -33.35 -27.84
C ALA A 187 -17.56 -34.78 -27.47
N ALA A 188 -16.46 -35.26 -28.06
CA ALA A 188 -15.83 -36.53 -27.72
C ALA A 188 -14.80 -36.40 -26.58
N LYS A 189 -14.70 -35.21 -25.97
CA LYS A 189 -13.79 -34.88 -24.86
C LYS A 189 -12.32 -34.90 -25.27
N GLU A 190 -12.04 -34.63 -26.54
CA GLU A 190 -10.70 -34.62 -27.11
C GLU A 190 -10.36 -33.24 -27.69
N ILE A 191 -9.06 -32.91 -27.71
CA ILE A 191 -8.54 -31.73 -28.41
C ILE A 191 -7.98 -32.20 -29.74
N LYS A 192 -8.64 -31.87 -30.85
CA LYS A 192 -8.21 -32.28 -32.19
C LYS A 192 -7.14 -31.34 -32.75
N SER A 193 -6.22 -31.88 -33.55
CA SER A 193 -5.16 -31.12 -34.22
C SER A 193 -5.70 -29.92 -35.01
N ASP A 194 -6.84 -30.10 -35.68
CA ASP A 194 -7.41 -29.08 -36.56
C ASP A 194 -7.94 -27.87 -35.76
N ALA A 195 -8.53 -28.12 -34.59
CA ALA A 195 -9.01 -27.05 -33.69
C ALA A 195 -7.84 -26.25 -33.08
N VAL A 196 -6.70 -26.90 -32.82
CA VAL A 196 -5.46 -26.24 -32.37
C VAL A 196 -4.89 -25.38 -33.49
N VAL A 197 -4.85 -25.90 -34.72
CA VAL A 197 -4.37 -25.18 -35.91
C VAL A 197 -5.26 -23.97 -36.22
N ASP A 198 -6.58 -24.10 -36.12
CA ASP A 198 -7.52 -22.98 -36.33
C ASP A 198 -7.38 -21.89 -35.27
N ALA A 199 -7.19 -22.25 -34.00
CA ALA A 199 -6.97 -21.30 -32.91
C ALA A 199 -5.62 -20.55 -33.06
N ILE A 200 -4.57 -21.26 -33.52
CA ILE A 200 -3.26 -20.66 -33.84
C ILE A 200 -3.37 -19.73 -35.06
N ASN A 201 -4.08 -20.14 -36.11
CA ASN A 201 -4.29 -19.32 -37.30
C ASN A 201 -5.31 -18.19 -37.08
N SER A 202 -6.08 -18.18 -35.99
CA SER A 202 -6.93 -17.03 -35.67
C SER A 202 -6.15 -15.94 -34.91
N ASN A 203 -4.93 -16.22 -34.45
CA ASN A 203 -4.08 -15.27 -33.74
C ASN A 203 -3.22 -14.43 -34.70
N GLU A 204 -3.47 -13.12 -34.75
CA GLU A 204 -2.85 -12.21 -35.72
C GLU A 204 -1.32 -12.09 -35.56
N ASN A 205 -0.83 -12.12 -34.32
CA ASN A 205 0.61 -12.00 -34.03
C ASN A 205 1.36 -13.27 -34.47
N PHE A 206 0.76 -14.43 -34.25
CA PHE A 206 1.35 -15.71 -34.65
C PHE A 206 1.41 -15.87 -36.17
N ARG A 207 0.33 -15.50 -36.87
CA ARG A 207 0.24 -15.57 -38.34
C ARG A 207 1.20 -14.68 -39.10
N LYS A 208 1.73 -13.62 -38.47
CA LYS A 208 2.74 -12.76 -39.10
C LYS A 208 4.11 -13.44 -39.14
N MET A 209 4.38 -14.41 -38.25
CA MET A 209 5.71 -14.99 -38.05
C MET A 209 5.85 -16.43 -38.56
N PHE A 210 4.78 -17.24 -38.58
CA PHE A 210 4.83 -18.65 -38.97
C PHE A 210 3.73 -19.07 -39.97
N TYR A 211 4.00 -20.14 -40.73
CA TYR A 211 3.00 -20.96 -41.43
C TYR A 211 2.80 -22.27 -40.66
N THR A 212 1.56 -22.76 -40.63
CA THR A 212 1.20 -24.04 -39.98
C THR A 212 0.51 -24.96 -40.98
N THR A 213 0.81 -26.26 -40.96
CA THR A 213 0.11 -27.25 -41.81
C THR A 213 -0.11 -28.55 -41.04
N VAL A 214 -1.28 -29.16 -41.21
CA VAL A 214 -1.62 -30.47 -40.64
C VAL A 214 -0.98 -31.56 -41.50
N VAL A 215 -0.30 -32.53 -40.88
CA VAL A 215 0.24 -33.69 -41.60
C VAL A 215 -0.86 -34.74 -41.72
N THR A 216 -1.35 -34.98 -42.94
CA THR A 216 -2.41 -35.95 -43.19
C THR A 216 -1.86 -37.38 -43.12
N GLY A 217 -2.39 -38.18 -42.18
CA GLY A 217 -2.00 -39.59 -41.98
C GLY A 217 -2.06 -40.05 -40.53
N THR A 218 -2.00 -39.13 -39.57
CA THR A 218 -2.17 -39.39 -38.12
C THR A 218 -2.84 -38.19 -37.44
N PRO A 219 -3.91 -38.39 -36.65
CA PRO A 219 -4.86 -37.31 -36.28
C PRO A 219 -4.38 -36.26 -35.24
N ASP A 220 -3.11 -36.27 -34.81
CA ASP A 220 -2.64 -35.47 -33.67
C ASP A 220 -1.31 -34.72 -33.92
N GLN A 221 -0.97 -34.40 -35.18
CA GLN A 221 0.33 -33.79 -35.53
C GLN A 221 0.23 -32.47 -36.31
N VAL A 222 1.05 -31.47 -35.88
CA VAL A 222 1.11 -30.11 -36.47
C VAL A 222 2.57 -29.72 -36.73
N VAL A 223 2.87 -29.13 -37.88
CA VAL A 223 4.22 -28.63 -38.23
C VAL A 223 4.23 -27.10 -38.29
N LEU A 224 5.28 -26.49 -37.73
CA LEU A 224 5.49 -25.04 -37.75
C LEU A 224 6.73 -24.67 -38.59
N THR A 225 6.56 -23.74 -39.52
CA THR A 225 7.63 -23.24 -40.40
C THR A 225 7.69 -21.72 -40.34
N SER A 226 8.88 -21.13 -40.16
CA SER A 226 9.04 -19.66 -40.19
C SER A 226 8.71 -19.10 -41.58
N LYS A 227 7.99 -17.98 -41.65
CA LYS A 227 7.54 -17.41 -42.95
C LYS A 227 8.68 -16.91 -43.84
N ASP A 228 9.75 -16.44 -43.22
CA ASP A 228 10.93 -15.82 -43.82
C ASP A 228 12.11 -16.80 -43.91
N ASN A 229 11.92 -18.06 -43.53
CA ASN A 229 12.92 -19.13 -43.55
C ASN A 229 14.18 -18.84 -42.70
N THR A 230 14.10 -17.91 -41.73
CA THR A 230 15.17 -17.65 -40.76
C THR A 230 15.15 -18.67 -39.62
N ALA A 231 16.34 -18.93 -39.05
CA ALA A 231 16.51 -19.87 -37.95
C ALA A 231 15.98 -19.28 -36.64
N VAL A 232 15.04 -19.99 -36.00
CA VAL A 232 14.49 -19.62 -34.70
C VAL A 232 15.31 -20.29 -33.60
N ASN A 233 15.93 -19.49 -32.72
CA ASN A 233 16.90 -19.99 -31.74
C ASN A 233 16.25 -20.62 -30.50
N SER A 234 14.98 -20.29 -30.19
CA SER A 234 14.20 -20.98 -29.17
C SER A 234 12.70 -20.71 -29.28
N PHE A 235 11.93 -21.79 -29.25
CA PHE A 235 10.47 -21.80 -29.12
C PHE A 235 10.12 -22.59 -27.86
N THR A 236 9.10 -22.19 -27.09
CA THR A 236 8.67 -22.92 -25.89
C THR A 236 7.15 -22.93 -25.78
N VAL A 237 6.58 -24.09 -25.47
CA VAL A 237 5.14 -24.28 -25.27
C VAL A 237 4.91 -24.71 -23.83
N GLU A 238 4.12 -23.93 -23.09
CA GLU A 238 3.67 -24.25 -21.75
C GLU A 238 2.15 -24.46 -21.76
N GLN A 239 1.68 -25.58 -21.20
CA GLN A 239 0.26 -25.92 -21.15
C GLN A 239 -0.29 -25.67 -19.75
N THR A 240 -1.45 -25.01 -19.68
CA THR A 240 -2.19 -24.77 -18.43
C THR A 240 -3.66 -25.08 -18.62
N TYR A 241 -4.27 -25.74 -17.63
CA TYR A 241 -5.67 -26.18 -17.65
C TYR A 241 -6.52 -25.30 -16.74
N ASP A 242 -7.72 -24.95 -17.18
CA ASP A 242 -8.74 -24.32 -16.34
C ASP A 242 -9.92 -25.29 -16.22
N LEU A 243 -9.94 -26.07 -15.14
CA LEU A 243 -10.92 -27.14 -14.91
C LEU A 243 -12.02 -26.63 -13.99
N ALA A 244 -13.28 -26.74 -14.41
CA ALA A 244 -14.41 -26.31 -13.58
C ALA A 244 -14.62 -27.19 -12.32
N ASN A 245 -13.96 -28.36 -12.21
CA ASN A 245 -13.98 -29.19 -10.99
C ASN A 245 -12.84 -30.25 -11.00
N PRO A 246 -11.80 -30.16 -10.12
CA PRO A 246 -10.67 -31.08 -10.16
C PRO A 246 -10.81 -32.21 -9.11
N THR A 247 -11.03 -33.46 -9.55
CA THR A 247 -11.12 -34.61 -8.63
C THR A 247 -10.09 -35.74 -8.88
N ALA A 248 -9.11 -35.58 -9.77
CA ALA A 248 -7.97 -36.50 -9.89
C ALA A 248 -6.73 -35.85 -10.57
N PRO A 249 -5.50 -36.31 -10.27
CA PRO A 249 -4.28 -35.81 -10.93
C PRO A 249 -4.21 -36.31 -12.37
N VAL A 250 -4.04 -35.39 -13.31
CA VAL A 250 -3.97 -35.69 -14.75
C VAL A 250 -2.54 -35.50 -15.25
N GLY A 251 -1.93 -36.56 -15.80
CA GLY A 251 -0.57 -36.53 -16.37
C GLY A 251 -0.61 -36.44 -17.89
N MET A 252 0.11 -35.47 -18.47
CA MET A 252 0.25 -35.31 -19.93
C MET A 252 1.51 -34.54 -20.33
N GLY A 253 2.01 -34.80 -21.55
CA GLY A 253 3.15 -34.11 -22.15
C GLY A 253 3.03 -33.93 -23.67
N VAL A 254 3.80 -33.00 -24.22
CA VAL A 254 3.92 -32.71 -25.66
C VAL A 254 5.34 -33.07 -26.11
N SER A 255 5.52 -33.67 -27.30
CA SER A 255 6.85 -34.04 -27.83
C SER A 255 7.07 -33.54 -29.25
N ALA A 256 8.31 -33.22 -29.62
CA ALA A 256 8.67 -32.74 -30.96
C ALA A 256 9.83 -33.52 -31.60
N ALA A 257 9.82 -33.71 -32.93
CA ALA A 257 10.85 -34.46 -33.68
C ALA A 257 11.34 -33.69 -34.93
N ALA A 258 12.61 -33.91 -35.33
CA ALA A 258 13.24 -33.35 -36.54
C ALA A 258 13.59 -34.45 -37.57
N LYS A 259 13.55 -34.14 -38.87
CA LYS A 259 13.58 -35.11 -39.99
C LYS A 259 15.01 -35.50 -40.46
N ARG A 260 15.24 -36.78 -40.82
CA ARG A 260 16.50 -37.36 -41.37
C ARG A 260 16.29 -37.91 -42.81
N PRO A 261 17.33 -38.08 -43.67
CA PRO A 261 17.19 -38.71 -45.00
C PRO A 261 17.59 -40.23 -45.08
N ALA A 262 16.72 -41.01 -45.76
CA ALA A 262 16.73 -42.30 -46.55
C ALA A 262 17.56 -43.60 -46.23
N GLU A 263 16.97 -44.78 -46.57
CA GLU A 263 17.24 -46.23 -46.20
C GLU A 263 17.94 -47.17 -47.26
N TYR A 264 18.36 -48.41 -46.87
CA TYR A 264 18.50 -49.68 -47.69
C TYR A 264 18.43 -51.03 -46.86
N GLU A 265 18.24 -52.27 -47.42
CA GLU A 265 17.61 -53.61 -46.96
C GLU A 265 18.36 -54.75 -46.08
N ARG A 266 17.74 -55.95 -45.75
CA ARG A 266 17.88 -56.95 -44.58
C ARG A 266 18.69 -58.33 -44.70
N PRO A 267 19.05 -59.07 -43.58
CA PRO A 267 19.71 -60.44 -43.58
C PRO A 267 19.01 -61.67 -42.86
N GLU A 268 19.46 -62.94 -43.10
CA GLU A 268 19.01 -64.28 -42.55
C GLU A 268 20.17 -65.17 -41.96
N ILE A 269 19.93 -66.18 -41.07
CA ILE A 269 20.98 -66.97 -40.32
C ILE A 269 20.68 -68.50 -40.12
N LEU A 270 21.70 -69.38 -40.21
CA LEU A 270 21.66 -70.85 -39.94
C LEU A 270 22.85 -71.33 -39.07
N VAL A 271 22.66 -72.29 -38.12
CA VAL A 271 23.74 -72.82 -37.24
C VAL A 271 23.79 -74.37 -37.17
N PRO A 272 24.96 -75.04 -37.28
CA PRO A 272 25.11 -76.50 -37.19
C PRO A 272 25.23 -77.10 -35.78
N TYR A 273 24.60 -78.27 -35.52
CA TYR A 273 24.49 -78.88 -34.17
C TYR A 273 25.78 -79.55 -33.64
N ALA A 274 26.74 -79.91 -34.49
CA ALA A 274 27.94 -80.65 -34.07
C ALA A 274 28.86 -79.86 -33.11
N GLU A 275 28.75 -78.52 -33.09
CA GLU A 275 29.66 -77.64 -32.36
C GLU A 275 29.42 -77.53 -30.85
N ILE A 276 28.30 -78.05 -30.34
CA ILE A 276 27.95 -78.01 -28.90
C ILE A 276 28.48 -79.23 -28.14
N SER A 277 29.06 -80.24 -28.82
CA SER A 277 29.26 -81.58 -28.25
C SER A 277 30.65 -81.95 -27.67
N THR A 278 31.58 -81.02 -27.47
CA THR A 278 32.97 -81.40 -27.04
C THR A 278 33.51 -80.68 -25.81
N ALA A 279 32.78 -80.68 -24.70
CA ALA A 279 33.36 -80.48 -23.37
C ALA A 279 32.74 -81.47 -22.38
N THR A 280 33.55 -82.43 -21.90
CA THR A 280 33.16 -83.44 -20.92
C THR A 280 32.84 -82.77 -19.58
N LEU A 281 31.62 -82.97 -19.07
CA LEU A 281 31.10 -82.34 -17.85
C LEU A 281 31.35 -83.24 -16.60
N PRO A 282 31.91 -82.76 -15.46
CA PRO A 282 31.91 -83.46 -14.18
C PRO A 282 30.49 -83.64 -13.62
N THR A 283 30.34 -84.63 -12.75
CA THR A 283 29.08 -85.19 -12.23
C THR A 283 28.25 -84.28 -11.31
N ALA A 284 28.56 -82.99 -11.22
CA ALA A 284 27.76 -81.97 -10.56
C ALA A 284 27.24 -81.02 -11.65
N GLY A 285 25.91 -80.91 -11.80
CA GLY A 285 25.25 -80.31 -12.96
C GLY A 285 25.77 -78.95 -13.41
N TYR A 286 25.66 -78.68 -14.71
CA TYR A 286 26.05 -77.42 -15.33
C TYR A 286 24.87 -76.50 -15.53
N THR A 287 25.15 -75.22 -15.40
CA THR A 287 24.22 -74.14 -15.70
C THR A 287 24.66 -73.49 -17.01
N LEU A 288 23.75 -73.42 -17.99
CA LEU A 288 23.97 -72.73 -19.25
C LEU A 288 23.20 -71.40 -19.22
N THR A 289 23.85 -70.32 -19.64
CA THR A 289 23.24 -68.98 -19.73
C THR A 289 23.24 -68.55 -21.18
N VAL A 290 22.05 -68.24 -21.71
CA VAL A 290 21.88 -67.73 -23.07
C VAL A 290 21.42 -66.28 -22.98
N LYS A 291 22.14 -65.36 -23.65
CA LYS A 291 21.79 -63.95 -23.78
C LYS A 291 21.33 -63.66 -25.20
N LEU A 292 20.07 -63.26 -25.35
CA LEU A 292 19.51 -62.69 -26.58
C LEU A 292 18.73 -61.42 -26.18
N GLU A 293 19.01 -60.31 -26.85
CA GLU A 293 18.36 -58.99 -26.65
C GLU A 293 18.22 -58.59 -25.15
N GLY A 294 19.32 -58.70 -24.41
CA GLY A 294 19.38 -58.25 -23.01
C GLY A 294 18.58 -59.08 -22.00
N THR A 295 17.89 -60.15 -22.41
CA THR A 295 17.27 -61.10 -21.49
C THR A 295 18.27 -62.21 -21.19
N GLU A 296 18.83 -62.22 -19.99
CA GLU A 296 19.70 -63.30 -19.51
C GLU A 296 18.86 -64.35 -18.79
N LYS A 297 18.66 -65.52 -19.40
CA LYS A 297 18.08 -66.68 -18.71
C LYS A 297 19.14 -67.75 -18.52
N THR A 298 19.19 -68.22 -17.28
CA THR A 298 20.13 -69.21 -16.78
C THR A 298 19.34 -70.48 -16.47
N PHE A 299 19.75 -71.63 -16.99
CA PHE A 299 19.08 -72.93 -16.74
C PHE A 299 20.09 -73.99 -16.36
N THR A 300 19.73 -74.87 -15.41
CA THR A 300 20.57 -75.99 -14.98
C THR A 300 20.05 -77.28 -15.61
N VAL A 301 20.92 -78.01 -16.30
CA VAL A 301 20.59 -79.34 -16.83
C VAL A 301 21.32 -80.38 -15.99
N LYS A 302 20.58 -81.33 -15.42
CA LYS A 302 21.17 -82.51 -14.75
C LYS A 302 21.17 -83.68 -15.73
N ALA A 303 22.30 -84.38 -15.81
CA ALA A 303 22.39 -85.61 -16.59
C ALA A 303 21.69 -86.73 -15.83
N ASP A 304 20.65 -87.32 -16.41
CA ASP A 304 20.11 -88.61 -15.98
C ASP A 304 20.94 -89.74 -16.62
N ALA A 305 21.27 -90.75 -15.82
CA ALA A 305 22.17 -91.83 -16.20
C ALA A 305 21.41 -92.98 -16.85
N ASP A 306 21.76 -93.32 -18.10
CA ASP A 306 21.45 -94.63 -18.69
C ASP A 306 22.49 -95.03 -19.76
N THR A 307 22.45 -96.27 -20.23
CA THR A 307 23.43 -97.35 -19.96
C THR A 307 24.69 -97.47 -20.84
N ASP A 308 24.97 -96.53 -21.73
CA ASP A 308 26.09 -96.64 -22.69
C ASP A 308 27.26 -95.67 -22.45
N ASN A 309 27.47 -95.23 -21.20
CA ASN A 309 28.61 -94.43 -20.72
C ASN A 309 28.99 -93.16 -21.53
N ASP A 310 28.20 -92.77 -22.54
CA ASP A 310 28.36 -91.57 -23.36
C ASP A 310 27.32 -90.52 -22.95
N LYS A 311 27.72 -89.63 -22.03
CA LYS A 311 26.87 -88.58 -21.45
C LYS A 311 26.59 -87.44 -22.46
N LYS A 312 25.59 -87.59 -23.35
CA LYS A 312 25.19 -86.55 -24.34
C LYS A 312 23.69 -86.18 -24.22
N ILE A 313 23.35 -84.91 -24.45
CA ILE A 313 21.97 -84.38 -24.51
C ILE A 313 21.44 -84.49 -25.96
N SER A 314 20.15 -84.83 -26.16
CA SER A 314 19.53 -84.91 -27.48
C SER A 314 19.13 -83.54 -28.05
N ALA A 315 19.22 -83.35 -29.38
CA ALA A 315 18.90 -82.09 -30.06
C ALA A 315 17.43 -81.67 -29.85
N THR A 316 16.54 -82.66 -29.75
CA THR A 316 15.11 -82.46 -29.54
C THR A 316 14.79 -81.96 -28.13
N GLU A 317 15.46 -82.49 -27.10
CA GLU A 317 15.29 -82.01 -25.72
C GLU A 317 15.86 -80.62 -25.51
N PHE A 318 16.99 -80.31 -26.17
CA PHE A 318 17.57 -78.97 -26.17
C PHE A 318 16.65 -77.94 -26.85
N ALA A 319 16.10 -78.27 -28.02
CA ALA A 319 15.16 -77.39 -28.72
C ALA A 319 13.88 -77.14 -27.91
N ASN A 320 13.30 -78.18 -27.29
CA ASN A 320 12.07 -78.06 -26.51
C ASN A 320 12.26 -77.20 -25.23
N ALA A 321 13.43 -77.22 -24.60
CA ALA A 321 13.73 -76.35 -23.46
C ALA A 321 13.73 -74.85 -23.83
N LEU A 322 13.99 -74.50 -25.10
CA LEU A 322 13.94 -73.11 -25.58
C LEU A 322 12.55 -72.63 -25.99
N VAL A 323 11.62 -73.53 -26.36
CA VAL A 323 10.27 -73.17 -26.88
C VAL A 323 9.39 -72.44 -25.85
N GLY A 324 9.69 -72.56 -24.55
CA GLY A 324 8.95 -71.87 -23.48
C GLY A 324 9.27 -70.37 -23.30
N LEU A 325 10.14 -69.79 -24.13
CA LEU A 325 10.50 -68.37 -24.11
C LEU A 325 9.66 -67.59 -25.12
N GLN A 326 8.75 -66.72 -24.66
CA GLN A 326 8.15 -65.70 -25.53
C GLN A 326 9.21 -64.67 -25.93
N THR A 327 9.89 -64.93 -27.05
CA THR A 327 10.70 -63.95 -27.81
C THR A 327 10.21 -63.91 -29.26
N SER A 328 10.43 -62.78 -29.95
CA SER A 328 10.05 -62.49 -31.35
C SER A 328 10.81 -63.31 -32.42
N TRP A 329 11.56 -64.32 -32.00
CA TRP A 329 12.35 -65.23 -32.82
C TRP A 329 11.72 -66.63 -32.79
N THR A 330 11.70 -67.31 -33.94
CA THR A 330 11.23 -68.71 -34.05
C THR A 330 12.42 -69.64 -34.33
N ALA A 331 12.52 -70.75 -33.60
CA ALA A 331 13.56 -71.78 -33.78
C ALA A 331 12.93 -73.11 -34.18
N ALA A 332 13.40 -73.73 -35.26
CA ALA A 332 12.90 -75.03 -35.72
C ALA A 332 14.06 -75.96 -36.12
N PRO A 333 13.97 -77.27 -35.83
CA PRO A 333 14.97 -78.23 -36.30
C PRO A 333 14.93 -78.34 -37.83
N SER A 334 16.10 -78.37 -38.46
CA SER A 334 16.27 -78.45 -39.91
C SER A 334 17.44 -79.38 -40.23
N GLY A 335 17.13 -80.68 -40.35
CA GLY A 335 18.15 -81.72 -40.48
C GLY A 335 19.05 -81.78 -39.23
N ASP A 336 20.36 -81.83 -39.44
CA ASP A 336 21.38 -81.79 -38.38
C ASP A 336 21.66 -80.36 -37.85
N ASN A 337 20.80 -79.38 -38.20
CA ASN A 337 20.96 -77.96 -37.88
C ASN A 337 19.69 -77.39 -37.20
N ILE A 338 19.81 -76.20 -36.59
CA ILE A 338 18.67 -75.43 -36.09
C ILE A 338 18.52 -74.14 -36.92
N LYS A 339 17.31 -73.90 -37.44
CA LYS A 339 16.94 -72.73 -38.24
C LYS A 339 16.26 -71.66 -37.38
N PHE A 340 16.67 -70.40 -37.52
CA PHE A 340 16.07 -69.26 -36.83
C PHE A 340 15.46 -68.26 -37.83
N SER A 341 14.23 -67.78 -37.57
CA SER A 341 13.52 -66.81 -38.43
C SER A 341 12.79 -65.73 -37.62
N TYR A 342 12.89 -64.46 -38.06
CA TYR A 342 12.31 -63.28 -37.38
C TYR A 342 11.02 -62.80 -38.08
N GLY A 343 9.92 -62.73 -37.34
CA GLY A 343 8.55 -62.52 -37.86
C GLY A 343 8.03 -61.08 -37.80
N GLY A 344 8.90 -60.07 -37.95
CA GLY A 344 8.53 -58.65 -37.91
C GLY A 344 9.35 -57.78 -38.88
N ALA A 345 8.81 -56.64 -39.30
CA ALA A 345 9.45 -55.78 -40.30
C ALA A 345 10.71 -55.05 -39.77
N VAL A 346 11.88 -55.37 -40.33
CA VAL A 346 13.18 -54.70 -40.13
C VAL A 346 13.54 -53.82 -41.35
N LYS A 347 14.17 -52.66 -41.18
CA LYS A 347 14.96 -51.98 -42.21
C LYS A 347 16.04 -51.15 -41.48
N THR A 348 17.24 -50.95 -42.01
CA THR A 348 18.48 -51.78 -42.05
C THR A 348 19.64 -50.76 -42.20
N GLU A 349 20.91 -50.97 -41.82
CA GLU A 349 21.90 -51.90 -42.37
C GLU A 349 23.05 -52.11 -41.35
N THR A 350 23.26 -53.35 -40.91
CA THR A 350 24.58 -53.85 -40.47
C THR A 350 25.16 -54.63 -41.64
N LYS A 351 26.45 -54.42 -41.96
CA LYS A 351 27.19 -55.18 -42.98
C LYS A 351 27.79 -56.47 -42.39
N PRO A 352 28.08 -57.45 -43.25
CA PRO A 352 27.92 -58.89 -42.99
C PRO A 352 29.19 -59.56 -42.43
N GLU A 353 29.48 -59.34 -41.16
CA GLU A 353 30.63 -59.98 -40.47
C GLU A 353 30.22 -60.67 -39.16
N ASP A 354 28.93 -60.63 -38.83
CA ASP A 354 28.35 -61.15 -37.60
C ASP A 354 28.17 -62.67 -37.59
N TYR A 355 29.05 -63.47 -38.22
CA TYR A 355 29.00 -64.93 -38.06
C TYR A 355 30.39 -65.58 -38.16
N LEU A 356 31.05 -65.84 -37.02
CA LEU A 356 32.00 -66.95 -36.90
C LEU A 356 32.13 -67.43 -35.43
N ILE A 357 31.90 -68.73 -35.23
CA ILE A 357 32.23 -69.48 -34.01
C ILE A 357 33.42 -70.41 -34.33
N LYS A 358 34.34 -70.53 -33.37
CA LYS A 358 35.46 -71.50 -33.17
C LYS A 358 36.85 -71.30 -33.82
N GLY A 359 37.87 -71.44 -32.94
CA GLY A 359 39.23 -71.93 -33.25
C GLY A 359 40.35 -71.24 -32.45
N ALA A 360 40.81 -71.82 -31.34
CA ALA A 360 42.07 -71.41 -30.71
C ALA A 360 43.25 -71.94 -31.55
N PHE A 361 44.19 -71.06 -31.98
CA PHE A 361 45.65 -71.24 -32.04
C PHE A 361 46.30 -70.09 -32.84
N GLY A 362 47.30 -69.42 -32.25
CA GLY A 362 48.45 -68.86 -32.98
C GLY A 362 48.47 -67.37 -33.31
N ALA A 363 49.01 -66.59 -32.37
CA ALA A 363 49.78 -65.33 -32.50
C ALA A 363 49.91 -64.61 -33.87
N ALA A 364 49.59 -63.31 -33.86
CA ALA A 364 50.43 -62.25 -34.45
C ALA A 364 50.04 -60.86 -33.86
N ASP A 365 51.04 -60.11 -33.41
CA ASP A 365 50.97 -58.78 -32.78
C ASP A 365 50.08 -57.74 -33.49
N ALA A 366 49.17 -57.12 -32.73
CA ALA A 366 48.77 -55.71 -32.90
C ALA A 366 48.02 -55.21 -31.65
N VAL A 367 48.67 -54.35 -30.87
CA VAL A 367 48.11 -53.65 -29.70
C VAL A 367 47.02 -52.67 -30.17
N ALA A 368 45.75 -52.92 -29.82
CA ALA A 368 44.67 -51.95 -30.03
C ALA A 368 44.52 -51.07 -28.79
N ASN A 369 44.90 -49.79 -28.90
CA ASN A 369 44.78 -48.83 -27.81
C ASN A 369 43.29 -48.56 -27.49
N ALA A 370 42.91 -48.55 -26.22
CA ALA A 370 41.54 -48.21 -25.82
C ALA A 370 41.37 -46.69 -25.71
N GLN A 371 40.34 -46.13 -26.36
CA GLN A 371 40.06 -44.68 -26.43
C GLN A 371 38.77 -44.34 -25.66
N ALA A 372 38.75 -43.22 -24.93
CA ALA A 372 37.55 -42.71 -24.26
C ALA A 372 37.49 -41.17 -24.24
N ASP A 373 36.29 -40.60 -24.38
CA ASP A 373 36.08 -39.14 -24.44
C ASP A 373 36.33 -38.44 -23.09
N GLU A 374 36.08 -39.13 -21.98
CA GLU A 374 36.13 -38.58 -20.63
C GLU A 374 36.60 -39.64 -19.62
N LEU A 375 36.99 -39.23 -18.42
CA LEU A 375 37.29 -40.10 -17.29
C LEU A 375 36.29 -39.83 -16.14
N ARG A 376 35.59 -40.85 -15.64
CA ARG A 376 34.65 -40.73 -14.51
C ARG A 376 35.20 -41.45 -13.29
N ILE A 377 35.81 -40.70 -12.38
CA ILE A 377 36.43 -41.25 -11.18
C ILE A 377 35.37 -41.34 -10.08
N PRO A 378 35.06 -42.53 -9.53
CA PRO A 378 34.14 -42.64 -8.41
C PRO A 378 34.76 -42.01 -7.15
N MET A 379 33.99 -41.16 -6.45
CA MET A 379 34.46 -40.53 -5.21
C MET A 379 34.10 -41.43 -4.01
N LEU A 380 35.07 -42.24 -3.56
CA LEU A 380 34.91 -43.21 -2.47
C LEU A 380 35.62 -42.75 -1.20
N TYR A 381 34.91 -42.10 -0.28
CA TYR A 381 35.52 -41.52 0.91
C TYR A 381 34.60 -41.60 2.12
N LYS A 382 35.22 -41.48 3.29
CA LYS A 382 34.55 -41.37 4.59
C LYS A 382 34.93 -40.05 5.25
N ALA A 383 33.93 -39.29 5.66
CA ALA A 383 34.12 -38.02 6.37
C ALA A 383 34.40 -38.29 7.86
N SER A 384 35.66 -38.65 8.19
CA SER A 384 36.08 -39.09 9.52
C SER A 384 36.19 -37.97 10.56
N GLU A 385 36.28 -36.71 10.15
CA GLU A 385 36.30 -35.53 11.03
C GLU A 385 35.38 -34.42 10.49
N LEU A 386 34.38 -33.99 11.26
CA LEU A 386 33.49 -32.89 10.86
C LEU A 386 34.16 -31.55 11.13
N LYS A 387 34.37 -30.75 10.08
CA LYS A 387 34.71 -29.33 10.15
C LYS A 387 33.53 -28.54 9.59
N GLU A 388 33.33 -27.29 10.03
CA GLU A 388 32.30 -26.38 9.47
C GLU A 388 32.54 -26.03 7.98
N GLU A 389 33.66 -26.49 7.42
CA GLU A 389 34.00 -26.33 6.01
C GLU A 389 33.47 -27.50 5.18
N PRO A 390 32.98 -27.27 3.95
CA PRO A 390 32.50 -28.35 3.09
C PRO A 390 33.65 -29.27 2.63
N MET A 391 33.32 -30.53 2.37
CA MET A 391 34.27 -31.53 1.88
C MET A 391 34.68 -31.19 0.44
N LYS A 392 35.98 -31.20 0.14
CA LYS A 392 36.54 -30.84 -1.16
C LYS A 392 37.60 -31.83 -1.62
N VAL A 393 37.69 -32.05 -2.93
CA VAL A 393 38.79 -32.75 -3.59
C VAL A 393 39.58 -31.79 -4.47
N THR A 394 40.90 -31.86 -4.43
CA THR A 394 41.81 -31.09 -5.29
C THR A 394 42.55 -32.03 -6.24
N ILE A 395 42.56 -31.70 -7.54
CA ILE A 395 43.29 -32.44 -8.57
C ILE A 395 44.71 -31.88 -8.66
N VAL A 396 45.72 -32.73 -8.52
CA VAL A 396 47.14 -32.36 -8.65
C VAL A 396 47.73 -33.06 -9.88
N PRO A 397 48.02 -32.34 -10.98
CA PRO A 397 48.25 -32.95 -12.30
C PRO A 397 49.55 -33.77 -12.44
N ARG A 398 50.53 -33.66 -11.53
CA ARG A 398 51.82 -34.40 -11.55
C ARG A 398 52.44 -34.53 -12.96
N ASP A 399 52.28 -35.67 -13.64
CA ASP A 399 52.90 -35.98 -14.94
C ASP A 399 51.95 -35.76 -16.13
N THR A 400 50.78 -35.15 -15.89
CA THR A 400 49.75 -34.83 -16.89
C THR A 400 49.72 -33.33 -17.20
N THR A 401 49.14 -32.96 -18.34
CA THR A 401 48.84 -31.56 -18.71
C THR A 401 47.52 -31.05 -18.12
N MET A 402 46.92 -31.77 -17.16
CA MET A 402 45.59 -31.47 -16.62
C MET A 402 45.53 -30.14 -15.85
N THR A 403 44.34 -29.53 -15.85
CA THR A 403 44.09 -28.33 -15.05
C THR A 403 43.95 -28.70 -13.57
N GLU A 404 44.79 -28.12 -12.70
CA GLU A 404 44.59 -28.16 -11.24
C GLU A 404 43.27 -27.47 -10.86
N GLY A 405 42.51 -28.07 -9.95
CA GLY A 405 41.25 -27.51 -9.51
C GLY A 405 40.73 -28.15 -8.23
N THR A 406 40.02 -27.36 -7.42
CA THR A 406 39.36 -27.82 -6.19
C THR A 406 37.85 -27.84 -6.38
N TYR A 407 37.22 -28.96 -6.01
CA TYR A 407 35.80 -29.24 -6.23
C TYR A 407 35.12 -29.67 -4.94
N THR A 408 33.92 -29.13 -4.68
CA THR A 408 33.14 -29.47 -3.48
C THR A 408 32.39 -30.79 -3.67
N LEU A 409 32.59 -31.74 -2.76
CA LEU A 409 31.95 -33.06 -2.76
C LEU A 409 30.66 -33.08 -1.92
N SER A 410 30.65 -32.48 -0.73
CA SER A 410 29.49 -32.52 0.17
C SER A 410 29.39 -31.37 1.17
N THR A 411 28.17 -31.11 1.66
CA THR A 411 27.82 -30.15 2.73
C THR A 411 27.26 -30.86 3.95
N VAL A 412 27.40 -30.26 5.13
CA VAL A 412 26.93 -30.80 6.42
C VAL A 412 25.93 -29.81 7.04
N ASN A 413 24.74 -30.28 7.43
CA ASN A 413 23.80 -29.51 8.26
C ASN A 413 24.09 -29.84 9.74
N ALA A 414 24.40 -28.82 10.56
CA ALA A 414 24.75 -29.01 11.96
C ALA A 414 23.53 -29.09 12.91
N ASP A 415 22.38 -28.52 12.51
CA ASP A 415 21.19 -28.42 13.36
C ASP A 415 20.20 -29.57 13.10
N GLU A 416 19.65 -30.16 14.17
CA GLU A 416 18.79 -31.36 14.09
C GLU A 416 17.28 -31.03 14.01
N LEU A 417 16.87 -29.85 14.52
CA LEU A 417 15.49 -29.37 14.50
C LEU A 417 15.33 -28.00 13.83
N LYS A 418 14.15 -27.77 13.26
CA LYS A 418 13.75 -26.48 12.68
C LYS A 418 12.51 -25.92 13.37
N ILE A 419 12.53 -24.64 13.74
CA ILE A 419 11.33 -23.93 14.22
C ILE A 419 10.75 -23.04 13.13
N SER A 420 9.42 -23.02 13.03
CA SER A 420 8.69 -22.14 12.12
C SER A 420 7.34 -21.71 12.72
N THR A 421 6.73 -20.67 12.16
CA THR A 421 5.36 -20.27 12.49
C THR A 421 4.58 -20.13 11.18
N ASP A 422 3.29 -20.46 11.21
CA ASP A 422 2.42 -20.35 10.04
C ASP A 422 2.12 -18.88 9.70
N LYS A 423 2.03 -18.03 10.72
CA LYS A 423 1.76 -16.61 10.59
C LYS A 423 2.26 -15.85 11.81
N LYS A 424 2.43 -14.54 11.66
CA LYS A 424 2.63 -13.65 12.79
C LYS A 424 1.29 -13.38 13.49
N TYR A 425 1.13 -13.83 14.73
CA TYR A 425 -0.10 -13.68 15.52
C TYR A 425 -0.21 -12.27 16.09
N LYS A 426 -1.39 -11.64 16.06
CA LYS A 426 -1.60 -10.36 16.77
C LYS A 426 -2.02 -10.64 18.20
N ILE A 427 -1.33 -10.04 19.16
CA ILE A 427 -1.66 -10.10 20.58
C ILE A 427 -1.88 -8.70 21.13
N SER A 428 -2.73 -8.56 22.14
CA SER A 428 -2.95 -7.29 22.84
C SER A 428 -3.11 -7.53 24.33
N ARG A 429 -3.02 -6.45 25.12
CA ARG A 429 -3.26 -6.52 26.56
C ARG A 429 -4.74 -6.73 26.90
N SER A 430 -5.64 -6.32 26.00
CA SER A 430 -7.10 -6.42 26.15
C SER A 430 -7.67 -7.75 25.66
N GLY A 431 -6.99 -8.48 24.77
CA GLY A 431 -7.48 -9.75 24.22
C GLY A 431 -7.31 -10.93 25.20
N SER A 432 -8.29 -11.84 25.24
CA SER A 432 -8.23 -13.02 26.12
C SER A 432 -7.60 -14.26 25.47
N SER A 433 -7.53 -14.32 24.13
CA SER A 433 -6.99 -15.47 23.40
C SER A 433 -5.67 -15.11 22.72
N ASN A 434 -4.71 -14.54 23.44
CA ASN A 434 -3.35 -14.26 22.95
C ASN A 434 -2.56 -15.55 22.60
N GLU A 435 -3.25 -16.55 22.05
CA GLU A 435 -2.79 -17.82 21.57
C GLU A 435 -1.90 -17.62 20.35
N VAL A 436 -0.73 -18.25 20.43
CA VAL A 436 0.27 -18.31 19.39
C VAL A 436 0.55 -19.77 19.08
N LYS A 437 0.83 -20.05 17.80
CA LYS A 437 1.19 -21.39 17.34
C LYS A 437 2.51 -21.36 16.61
N PHE A 438 3.36 -22.32 16.91
CA PHE A 438 4.60 -22.53 16.18
C PHE A 438 4.86 -24.03 16.04
N ALA A 439 5.53 -24.38 14.95
CA ALA A 439 5.86 -25.74 14.60
C ALA A 439 7.35 -25.98 14.82
N ILE A 440 7.66 -27.16 15.35
CA ILE A 440 9.01 -27.69 15.44
C ILE A 440 9.05 -28.89 14.50
N SER A 441 10.02 -28.96 13.60
CA SER A 441 10.13 -29.99 12.57
C SER A 441 11.47 -30.69 12.65
N GLU A 442 11.48 -32.02 12.50
CA GLU A 442 12.73 -32.77 12.38
C GLU A 442 13.42 -32.45 11.05
N VAL A 443 14.71 -32.12 11.12
CA VAL A 443 15.59 -32.11 9.94
C VAL A 443 16.24 -33.49 9.79
N ASN A 444 16.62 -34.09 10.91
CA ASN A 444 17.14 -35.45 11.01
C ASN A 444 16.14 -36.32 11.77
N ASN A 445 15.89 -37.54 11.29
CA ASN A 445 14.99 -38.47 11.95
C ASN A 445 15.50 -38.81 13.37
N LYS A 446 14.59 -38.83 14.35
CA LYS A 446 14.83 -39.06 15.80
C LYS A 446 15.36 -37.87 16.59
N ALA A 447 15.52 -36.70 15.97
CA ALA A 447 15.91 -35.48 16.68
C ALA A 447 14.92 -35.05 17.77
N MET A 448 13.63 -35.39 17.62
CA MET A 448 12.59 -35.04 18.61
C MET A 448 12.48 -36.00 19.80
N ASP A 449 13.11 -37.17 19.76
CA ASP A 449 12.83 -38.23 20.74
C ASP A 449 13.34 -37.86 22.15
N GLY A 450 12.40 -37.48 23.03
CA GLY A 450 12.69 -37.09 24.41
C GLY A 450 13.48 -35.78 24.57
N GLN A 451 13.74 -35.05 23.48
CA GLN A 451 14.49 -33.80 23.55
C GLN A 451 13.64 -32.71 24.22
N THR A 452 14.25 -31.99 25.16
CA THR A 452 13.64 -30.81 25.79
C THR A 452 14.22 -29.54 25.17
N VAL A 453 13.34 -28.70 24.65
CA VAL A 453 13.67 -27.38 24.10
C VAL A 453 13.08 -26.27 24.96
N GLN A 454 13.80 -25.16 25.07
CA GLN A 454 13.35 -24.01 25.87
C GLN A 454 13.31 -22.71 25.06
N PHE A 455 12.20 -21.99 25.18
CA PHE A 455 11.94 -20.74 24.47
C PHE A 455 11.71 -19.60 25.44
N LYS A 456 12.43 -18.49 25.25
CA LYS A 456 12.33 -17.29 26.08
C LYS A 456 11.67 -16.14 25.34
N LEU A 457 10.70 -15.50 25.98
CA LEU A 457 10.07 -14.28 25.52
C LEU A 457 10.89 -13.02 25.87
N PRO A 458 10.69 -11.90 25.15
CA PRO A 458 11.32 -10.62 25.46
C PRO A 458 10.83 -10.07 26.81
N THR A 459 11.46 -9.00 27.30
CA THR A 459 11.00 -8.31 28.52
C THR A 459 9.62 -7.72 28.28
N GLY A 460 8.72 -7.84 29.26
CA GLY A 460 7.35 -7.33 29.16
C GLY A 460 6.31 -8.38 28.78
N PHE A 461 6.71 -9.61 28.48
CA PHE A 461 5.81 -10.69 28.06
C PHE A 461 6.00 -11.94 28.90
N ALA A 462 4.93 -12.67 29.20
CA ALA A 462 4.94 -13.94 29.91
C ALA A 462 4.14 -15.00 29.15
N TRP A 463 4.51 -16.27 29.31
CA TRP A 463 3.72 -17.41 28.83
C TRP A 463 2.55 -17.70 29.78
N ASP A 464 1.44 -18.11 29.21
CA ASP A 464 0.30 -18.68 29.92
C ASP A 464 -0.16 -19.97 29.21
N LEU A 465 -0.32 -21.02 29.99
CA LEU A 465 -0.69 -22.37 29.52
C LEU A 465 -2.10 -22.76 29.98
N SER A 466 -2.85 -21.83 30.56
CA SER A 466 -4.23 -22.04 30.99
C SER A 466 -5.11 -22.41 29.79
N ASN A 467 -5.78 -23.56 29.85
CA ASN A 467 -6.71 -24.07 28.84
C ASN A 467 -6.11 -24.38 27.45
N VAL A 468 -4.79 -24.55 27.34
CA VAL A 468 -4.13 -24.86 26.06
C VAL A 468 -3.78 -26.35 25.96
N LYS A 469 -4.08 -26.99 24.82
CA LYS A 469 -3.77 -28.42 24.57
C LYS A 469 -2.61 -28.55 23.58
N ASN A 470 -1.65 -29.41 23.93
CA ASN A 470 -0.46 -29.70 23.13
C ASN A 470 -0.31 -31.23 22.93
N PRO A 471 -0.97 -31.82 21.92
CA PRO A 471 -0.98 -33.27 21.71
C PRO A 471 0.37 -33.83 21.19
N ASP A 472 1.19 -32.99 20.56
CA ASP A 472 2.46 -33.37 19.94
C ASP A 472 3.67 -33.21 20.88
N ALA A 473 3.42 -32.88 22.15
CA ALA A 473 4.43 -32.77 23.19
C ALA A 473 4.10 -33.71 24.34
N THR A 474 5.13 -34.26 24.98
CA THR A 474 5.00 -35.10 26.17
C THR A 474 4.73 -34.24 27.41
N ASP A 475 5.34 -33.06 27.47
CA ASP A 475 5.17 -32.09 28.55
C ASP A 475 5.39 -30.67 28.01
N VAL A 476 4.55 -29.72 28.41
CA VAL A 476 4.68 -28.29 28.11
C VAL A 476 4.43 -27.53 29.39
N LYS A 477 5.45 -26.83 29.88
CA LYS A 477 5.37 -26.12 31.17
C LYS A 477 6.15 -24.81 31.16
N ILE A 478 5.75 -23.92 32.05
CA ILE A 478 6.55 -22.76 32.42
C ILE A 478 7.77 -23.27 33.20
N TYR A 479 8.96 -22.73 32.88
CA TYR A 479 10.20 -23.16 33.52
C TYR A 479 10.25 -22.74 34.99
N ASP A 480 10.51 -23.72 35.84
CA ASP A 480 10.71 -23.57 37.28
C ASP A 480 12.12 -24.04 37.66
N GLU A 481 12.76 -23.31 38.56
CA GLU A 481 14.06 -23.66 39.13
C GLU A 481 13.92 -23.76 40.66
N VAL A 482 14.47 -24.80 41.28
CA VAL A 482 14.51 -24.91 42.73
C VAL A 482 15.83 -24.32 43.23
N VAL A 483 15.75 -23.20 43.94
CA VAL A 483 16.89 -22.53 44.57
C VAL A 483 16.65 -22.47 46.07
N ASP A 484 17.58 -23.01 46.86
CA ASP A 484 17.50 -23.06 48.33
C ASP A 484 16.20 -23.67 48.88
N GLY A 485 15.68 -24.72 48.21
CA GLY A 485 14.45 -25.40 48.61
C GLY A 485 13.16 -24.60 48.32
N LYS A 486 13.25 -23.47 47.62
CA LYS A 486 12.10 -22.69 47.13
C LYS A 486 12.03 -22.75 45.61
N THR A 487 10.84 -22.96 45.08
CA THR A 487 10.59 -22.91 43.63
C THR A 487 10.55 -21.47 43.16
N LYS A 488 11.38 -21.14 42.17
CA LYS A 488 11.39 -19.87 41.46
C LYS A 488 10.90 -20.09 40.04
N THR A 489 9.75 -19.48 39.73
CA THR A 489 9.12 -19.58 38.42
C THR A 489 9.61 -18.49 37.47
N TYR A 490 10.01 -18.89 36.27
CA TYR A 490 10.39 -18.00 35.18
C TYR A 490 9.30 -18.02 34.12
N ASN A 491 8.24 -17.25 34.34
CA ASN A 491 7.08 -17.10 33.46
C ASN A 491 7.41 -16.68 32.01
N ARG A 492 8.63 -16.24 31.73
CA ARG A 492 9.10 -15.87 30.38
C ARG A 492 9.72 -17.03 29.60
N ILE A 493 9.92 -18.18 30.24
CA ILE A 493 10.59 -19.34 29.65
C ILE A 493 9.57 -20.49 29.57
N LEU A 494 9.34 -20.96 28.35
CA LEU A 494 8.52 -22.14 28.05
C LEU A 494 9.46 -23.33 27.83
N SER A 495 9.21 -24.43 28.55
CA SER A 495 9.91 -25.70 28.39
C SER A 495 8.98 -26.69 27.69
N VAL A 496 9.43 -27.23 26.56
CA VAL A 496 8.67 -28.19 25.74
C VAL A 496 9.47 -29.48 25.64
N THR A 497 8.88 -30.59 26.09
CA THR A 497 9.44 -31.94 25.89
C THR A 497 8.75 -32.55 24.67
N LEU A 498 9.51 -32.73 23.60
CA LEU A 498 8.97 -33.18 22.32
C LEU A 498 8.60 -34.66 22.37
N LYS A 499 7.59 -35.03 21.59
CA LYS A 499 7.13 -36.41 21.46
C LYS A 499 7.31 -36.85 20.01
N LYS A 500 8.01 -37.97 19.81
CA LYS A 500 8.09 -38.61 18.49
C LYS A 500 6.83 -39.45 18.22
N GLY A 501 6.34 -39.37 16.98
CA GLY A 501 5.18 -40.13 16.50
C GLY A 501 5.58 -41.43 15.79
N SER A 502 6.63 -41.41 14.97
CA SER A 502 7.10 -42.57 14.19
C SER A 502 8.63 -42.63 14.06
N ASP A 503 9.22 -43.81 14.24
CA ASP A 503 10.68 -44.06 14.13
C ASP A 503 11.25 -43.99 12.71
N THR A 504 10.40 -43.96 11.68
CA THR A 504 10.82 -44.07 10.27
C THR A 504 10.61 -42.79 9.47
N ASN A 505 9.82 -41.84 9.97
CA ASN A 505 9.45 -40.62 9.26
C ASN A 505 9.93 -39.38 10.02
N LEU A 506 10.13 -38.27 9.30
CA LEU A 506 10.31 -36.96 9.91
C LEU A 506 8.97 -36.48 10.48
N ASP A 507 8.98 -36.07 11.74
CA ASP A 507 7.79 -35.57 12.43
C ASP A 507 7.78 -34.03 12.55
N VAL A 508 6.58 -33.48 12.77
CA VAL A 508 6.34 -32.07 13.08
C VAL A 508 5.48 -31.98 14.33
N ALA A 509 5.94 -31.25 15.34
CA ALA A 509 5.22 -30.98 16.56
C ALA A 509 4.65 -29.56 16.56
N TYR A 510 3.33 -29.42 16.75
CA TYR A 510 2.67 -28.12 16.86
C TYR A 510 2.50 -27.74 18.33
N ILE A 511 3.08 -26.59 18.69
CA ILE A 511 3.01 -26.04 20.05
C ILE A 511 2.06 -24.84 20.05
N ASN A 512 1.02 -24.95 20.87
CA ASN A 512 0.07 -23.89 21.21
C ASN A 512 0.43 -23.35 22.61
N ALA A 513 0.46 -22.03 22.76
CA ALA A 513 0.62 -21.35 24.06
C ALA A 513 -0.01 -19.96 24.01
N ASN A 514 -0.29 -19.33 25.16
CA ASN A 514 -0.74 -17.94 25.22
C ASN A 514 0.39 -17.02 25.66
N ILE A 515 0.39 -15.77 25.17
CA ILE A 515 1.33 -14.72 25.61
C ILE A 515 0.55 -13.63 26.37
N ILE A 516 1.01 -13.26 27.56
CA ILE A 516 0.46 -12.15 28.35
C ILE A 516 1.43 -10.96 28.28
N PRO A 517 1.06 -9.85 27.60
CA PRO A 517 1.78 -8.59 27.70
C PRO A 517 1.52 -7.89 29.03
N ASP A 518 2.57 -7.38 29.68
CA ASP A 518 2.46 -6.53 30.88
C ASP A 518 2.37 -5.03 30.53
N ARG A 519 2.56 -4.13 31.51
CA ARG A 519 2.49 -2.66 31.28
C ARG A 519 3.72 -2.11 30.57
N ASP A 520 4.83 -2.83 30.64
CA ASP A 520 6.14 -2.40 30.14
C ASP A 520 6.49 -3.11 28.81
N ALA A 521 5.60 -3.96 28.30
CA ALA A 521 5.67 -4.61 27.00
C ALA A 521 5.87 -3.59 25.86
N ARG A 522 6.87 -3.85 25.01
CA ARG A 522 7.16 -3.00 23.83
C ARG A 522 6.29 -3.40 22.65
N LEU A 523 5.68 -2.40 22.01
CA LEU A 523 4.89 -2.58 20.78
C LEU A 523 5.75 -3.10 19.63
N GLY A 524 5.13 -3.89 18.75
CA GLY A 524 5.75 -4.47 17.56
C GLY A 524 6.04 -5.96 17.68
N ASP A 525 7.01 -6.44 16.91
CA ASP A 525 7.32 -7.87 16.79
C ASP A 525 7.76 -8.48 18.14
N VAL A 526 7.25 -9.67 18.42
CA VAL A 526 7.54 -10.48 19.60
C VAL A 526 8.27 -11.74 19.16
N ASP A 527 9.57 -11.73 19.39
CA ASP A 527 10.47 -12.85 19.12
C ASP A 527 10.52 -13.84 20.28
N ILE A 528 10.49 -15.14 19.98
CA ILE A 528 10.99 -16.15 20.91
C ILE A 528 12.45 -16.43 20.62
N THR A 529 13.27 -16.48 21.66
CA THR A 529 14.69 -16.87 21.58
C THR A 529 14.86 -18.28 22.13
N VAL A 530 15.63 -19.10 21.43
CA VAL A 530 15.99 -20.45 21.86
C VAL A 530 17.04 -20.34 22.98
N LEU A 531 16.76 -20.93 24.14
CA LEU A 531 17.72 -21.02 25.26
C LEU A 531 18.42 -22.38 25.33
N GLN A 532 17.71 -23.44 24.95
CA GLN A 532 18.17 -24.82 25.04
C GLN A 532 17.57 -25.64 23.89
N GLY A 533 18.40 -26.49 23.27
CA GLY A 533 18.05 -27.36 22.15
C GLY A 533 18.79 -27.02 20.86
N ASP A 534 19.10 -28.03 20.05
CA ASP A 534 19.78 -27.88 18.75
C ASP A 534 18.76 -27.56 17.65
N ILE A 535 18.22 -26.35 17.71
CA ILE A 535 17.10 -25.89 16.87
C ILE A 535 17.41 -24.57 16.15
N ALA A 536 17.07 -24.50 14.86
CA ALA A 536 17.27 -23.34 14.01
C ALA A 536 15.95 -22.79 13.41
N PRO A 537 15.81 -21.47 13.24
CA PRO A 537 16.71 -20.41 13.70
C PRO A 537 16.71 -20.25 15.23
N SER A 538 17.77 -19.64 15.78
CA SER A 538 17.90 -19.36 17.23
C SER A 538 16.94 -18.29 17.76
N SER A 539 16.22 -17.61 16.87
CA SER A 539 15.15 -16.66 17.20
C SER A 539 14.07 -16.70 16.11
N LEU A 540 12.81 -16.58 16.51
CA LEU A 540 11.66 -16.56 15.60
C LEU A 540 10.63 -15.52 16.05
N VAL A 541 10.20 -14.64 15.16
CA VAL A 541 9.03 -13.77 15.39
C VAL A 541 7.77 -14.63 15.33
N ILE A 542 7.04 -14.71 16.44
CA ILE A 542 5.78 -15.50 16.51
C ILE A 542 4.54 -14.63 16.68
N ALA A 543 4.71 -13.40 17.19
CA ALA A 543 3.60 -12.49 17.38
C ALA A 543 3.98 -11.03 17.11
N GLU A 544 2.99 -10.17 17.03
CA GLU A 544 3.08 -8.72 17.02
C GLU A 544 2.19 -8.19 18.13
N TYR A 545 2.79 -7.50 19.10
CA TYR A 545 2.06 -6.84 20.17
C TYR A 545 1.55 -5.48 19.67
N VAL A 546 0.23 -5.38 19.60
CA VAL A 546 -0.49 -4.16 19.22
C VAL A 546 -1.21 -3.59 20.42
N ILE A 547 -1.21 -2.25 20.51
CA ILE A 547 -1.94 -1.54 21.56
C ILE A 547 -3.45 -1.64 21.32
N ASP A 548 -3.86 -1.55 20.06
CA ASP A 548 -5.27 -1.53 19.64
C ASP A 548 -5.77 -2.93 19.30
N GLY A 549 -6.24 -3.65 20.31
CA GLY A 549 -7.00 -4.89 20.10
C GLY A 549 -8.27 -4.66 19.28
N VAL A 550 -8.82 -3.44 19.29
CA VAL A 550 -9.97 -3.00 18.50
C VAL A 550 -9.59 -1.75 17.73
N SER A 551 -9.83 -1.73 16.42
CA SER A 551 -9.63 -0.55 15.58
C SER A 551 -10.95 -0.04 15.02
N VAL A 552 -11.04 1.27 14.86
CA VAL A 552 -12.21 1.94 14.30
C VAL A 552 -11.79 2.71 13.07
N LYS A 553 -12.54 2.57 11.98
CA LYS A 553 -12.28 3.27 10.70
C LYS A 553 -13.59 3.70 10.06
N VAL A 554 -13.54 4.71 9.22
CA VAL A 554 -14.68 5.14 8.41
C VAL A 554 -14.49 4.59 7.01
N ASP A 555 -15.52 3.95 6.45
CA ASP A 555 -15.48 3.35 5.11
C ASP A 555 -15.24 4.41 4.03
N LYS A 556 -15.92 5.56 4.16
CA LYS A 556 -15.77 6.72 3.27
C LYS A 556 -16.00 8.02 4.02
N VAL A 557 -15.05 8.96 3.89
CA VAL A 557 -15.23 10.35 4.32
C VAL A 557 -16.22 11.03 3.37
N LEU A 558 -17.30 11.58 3.92
CA LEU A 558 -18.36 12.23 3.15
C LEU A 558 -18.04 13.71 2.89
N ASP A 559 -18.57 14.28 1.80
CA ASP A 559 -18.64 15.73 1.63
C ASP A 559 -20.05 16.19 2.03
N VAL A 560 -20.11 17.05 3.04
CA VAL A 560 -21.34 17.44 3.73
C VAL A 560 -21.49 18.96 3.70
N ILE A 561 -22.73 19.44 3.58
CA ILE A 561 -23.06 20.84 3.76
C ILE A 561 -23.62 21.05 5.16
N ALA A 562 -23.06 22.00 5.89
CA ALA A 562 -23.53 22.40 7.21
C ALA A 562 -24.99 22.88 7.18
N GLY A 563 -25.78 22.54 8.20
CA GLY A 563 -27.13 23.03 8.36
C GLY A 563 -28.18 22.40 7.44
N LYS A 564 -27.84 21.33 6.71
CA LYS A 564 -28.80 20.52 5.96
C LYS A 564 -29.37 19.38 6.79
N ASP A 565 -30.69 19.25 6.73
CA ASP A 565 -31.46 18.14 7.28
C ASP A 565 -32.36 17.56 6.18
N VAL A 566 -31.83 16.53 5.50
CA VAL A 566 -32.53 15.79 4.43
C VAL A 566 -32.42 14.32 4.75
N GLU A 567 -33.56 13.64 4.83
CA GLU A 567 -33.64 12.19 5.12
C GLU A 567 -32.69 11.37 4.21
N LYS A 568 -31.97 10.43 4.81
CA LYS A 568 -31.00 9.52 4.15
C LYS A 568 -29.91 10.20 3.33
N LYS A 569 -29.67 11.49 3.55
CA LYS A 569 -28.68 12.24 2.76
C LYS A 569 -27.25 11.95 3.21
N TYR A 570 -27.02 11.94 4.52
CA TYR A 570 -25.71 11.78 5.12
C TYR A 570 -25.71 10.63 6.12
N GLU A 571 -25.11 9.52 5.72
CA GLU A 571 -24.95 8.32 6.54
C GLU A 571 -23.47 7.93 6.58
N ALA A 572 -22.83 8.11 7.74
CA ALA A 572 -21.47 7.66 7.95
C ALA A 572 -21.46 6.14 8.18
N LYS A 573 -20.55 5.44 7.51
CA LYS A 573 -20.31 4.02 7.72
C LYS A 573 -19.05 3.83 8.53
N VAL A 574 -19.21 3.46 9.80
CA VAL A 574 -18.12 3.27 10.75
C VAL A 574 -17.89 1.79 10.93
N ILE A 575 -16.68 1.33 10.65
CA ILE A 575 -16.27 -0.06 10.79
C ILE A 575 -15.51 -0.22 12.10
N VAL A 576 -16.04 -1.06 13.00
CA VAL A 576 -15.35 -1.52 14.20
C VAL A 576 -14.78 -2.90 13.91
N ASP A 577 -13.46 -3.02 13.99
CA ASP A 577 -12.70 -4.21 13.59
C ASP A 577 -11.89 -4.71 14.78
N GLU A 578 -12.26 -5.88 15.30
CA GLU A 578 -11.54 -6.55 16.38
C GLU A 578 -10.28 -7.23 15.82
N ASN A 579 -9.13 -6.59 16.01
CA ASN A 579 -7.85 -7.08 15.50
C ASN A 579 -7.31 -8.29 16.25
N VAL A 580 -7.71 -8.48 17.50
CA VAL A 580 -7.31 -9.57 18.40
C VAL A 580 -8.60 -10.14 19.00
N ALA A 581 -8.83 -11.44 18.87
CA ALA A 581 -10.08 -12.05 19.34
C ALA A 581 -10.31 -11.78 20.84
N ASN A 582 -11.56 -11.47 21.19
CA ASN A 582 -11.99 -11.05 22.53
C ASN A 582 -11.27 -9.77 23.04
N ALA A 583 -10.85 -8.88 22.14
CA ALA A 583 -10.41 -7.53 22.52
C ALA A 583 -11.58 -6.56 22.68
N LEU A 584 -12.72 -6.81 22.01
CA LEU A 584 -14.01 -6.20 22.37
C LEU A 584 -14.45 -6.82 23.69
N LEU A 585 -14.21 -6.08 24.78
CA LEU A 585 -14.38 -6.61 26.12
C LEU A 585 -15.87 -6.84 26.45
N ASP A 586 -16.24 -8.10 26.65
CA ASP A 586 -17.60 -8.53 27.00
C ASP A 586 -18.19 -7.74 28.19
N GLY A 587 -19.47 -7.40 28.07
CA GLY A 587 -20.23 -6.62 29.07
C GLY A 587 -19.83 -5.15 29.18
N ARG A 588 -18.84 -4.69 28.39
CA ARG A 588 -18.46 -3.27 28.33
C ARG A 588 -19.14 -2.55 27.18
N TYR A 589 -19.00 -1.23 27.19
CA TYR A 589 -19.56 -0.33 26.21
C TYR A 589 -18.49 0.24 25.29
N VAL A 590 -18.81 0.32 24.00
CA VAL A 590 -18.15 1.21 23.04
C VAL A 590 -19.00 2.47 22.97
N GLU A 591 -18.42 3.60 23.36
CA GLU A 591 -19.08 4.91 23.39
C GLU A 591 -18.71 5.69 22.13
N PHE A 592 -19.70 6.31 21.49
CA PHE A 592 -19.54 7.12 20.29
C PHE A 592 -20.07 8.53 20.54
N SER A 593 -19.32 9.55 20.12
CA SER A 593 -19.78 10.95 20.21
C SER A 593 -19.15 11.82 19.13
N PHE A 594 -19.93 12.72 18.52
CA PHE A 594 -19.38 13.74 17.64
C PHE A 594 -18.52 14.73 18.44
N VAL A 595 -17.32 15.04 17.93
CA VAL A 595 -16.41 15.98 18.60
C VAL A 595 -16.99 17.40 18.53
N ASP A 596 -16.83 18.16 19.62
CA ASP A 596 -17.30 19.54 19.79
C ASP A 596 -18.82 19.74 19.61
N ASP A 597 -19.61 18.67 19.74
CA ASP A 597 -21.05 18.66 19.44
C ASP A 597 -21.36 19.19 18.03
N ALA A 598 -20.43 19.01 17.09
CA ALA A 598 -20.52 19.58 15.74
C ALA A 598 -21.64 18.97 14.88
N ALA A 599 -22.17 17.80 15.26
CA ALA A 599 -23.24 17.10 14.59
C ALA A 599 -24.07 16.27 15.57
N PHE A 600 -25.26 15.87 15.13
CA PHE A 600 -26.21 15.06 15.89
C PHE A 600 -26.77 13.92 15.04
N LEU A 601 -27.34 12.91 15.70
CA LEU A 601 -28.06 11.84 15.01
C LEU A 601 -29.29 12.39 14.26
N GLN A 602 -29.61 11.88 13.08
CA GLN A 602 -30.74 12.39 12.30
C GLN A 602 -32.08 11.85 12.82
N ASP A 603 -32.99 12.75 13.20
CA ASP A 603 -34.34 12.38 13.63
C ASP A 603 -35.15 11.68 12.53
N GLY A 604 -35.91 10.65 12.89
CA GLY A 604 -36.72 9.85 11.98
C GLY A 604 -35.95 8.77 11.22
N GLU A 605 -34.62 8.77 11.31
CA GLU A 605 -33.76 7.75 10.68
C GLU A 605 -33.43 6.60 11.65
N VAL A 606 -32.69 5.61 11.14
CA VAL A 606 -32.37 4.39 11.89
C VAL A 606 -30.86 4.23 11.98
N LEU A 607 -30.33 4.26 13.20
CA LEU A 607 -28.97 3.82 13.53
C LEU A 607 -28.92 2.30 13.43
N LYS A 608 -27.99 1.76 12.64
CA LYS A 608 -27.90 0.31 12.39
C LYS A 608 -26.53 -0.22 12.73
N VAL A 609 -26.49 -1.44 13.23
CA VAL A 609 -25.26 -2.24 13.32
C VAL A 609 -25.44 -3.53 12.54
N LYS A 610 -24.45 -3.85 11.72
CA LYS A 610 -24.41 -5.06 10.92
C LYS A 610 -23.11 -5.80 11.19
N SER A 611 -23.19 -7.09 11.52
CA SER A 611 -22.03 -7.98 11.51
C SER A 611 -21.59 -8.27 10.08
N LEU A 612 -20.28 -8.29 9.84
CA LEU A 612 -19.71 -8.66 8.54
C LEU A 612 -19.28 -10.14 8.55
N ASP A 613 -19.29 -10.79 7.37
CA ASP A 613 -19.02 -12.24 7.23
C ASP A 613 -17.75 -12.69 7.96
N GLY A 614 -17.85 -13.81 8.70
CA GLY A 614 -16.78 -14.37 9.53
C GLY A 614 -16.75 -13.83 10.97
N SER A 615 -17.52 -12.79 11.27
CA SER A 615 -17.77 -12.33 12.63
C SER A 615 -18.72 -13.28 13.34
N ALA A 616 -18.53 -13.44 14.63
CA ALA A 616 -19.42 -14.28 15.40
C ALA A 616 -20.75 -13.58 15.72
N GLY A 617 -21.81 -14.37 15.88
CA GLY A 617 -23.18 -13.89 16.00
C GLY A 617 -23.38 -12.95 17.20
N ASP A 618 -24.01 -11.80 16.95
CA ASP A 618 -24.61 -10.86 17.91
C ASP A 618 -23.76 -10.38 19.11
N ALA A 619 -22.51 -9.96 18.87
CA ALA A 619 -21.62 -9.48 19.93
C ALA A 619 -21.56 -7.95 20.16
N LEU A 620 -22.17 -7.12 19.31
CA LEU A 620 -22.21 -5.66 19.52
C LEU A 620 -23.59 -5.10 19.20
N ASN A 621 -24.25 -4.56 20.22
CA ASN A 621 -25.64 -4.12 20.18
C ASN A 621 -25.74 -2.64 20.54
N ILE A 622 -26.62 -1.90 19.87
CA ILE A 622 -26.96 -0.53 20.24
C ILE A 622 -27.62 -0.56 21.62
N ASP A 623 -27.10 0.22 22.57
CA ASP A 623 -27.78 0.44 23.84
C ASP A 623 -28.80 1.56 23.65
N ILE A 624 -30.06 1.19 23.42
CA ILE A 624 -31.17 2.12 23.25
C ILE A 624 -31.41 3.01 24.49
N ASN A 625 -30.84 2.69 25.66
CA ASN A 625 -30.98 3.52 26.85
C ASN A 625 -29.79 4.47 27.06
N SER A 626 -28.76 4.39 26.21
CA SER A 626 -27.62 5.31 26.27
C SER A 626 -28.01 6.74 25.91
N ASN A 627 -29.00 6.88 25.03
CA ASN A 627 -29.52 8.15 24.58
C ASN A 627 -31.07 8.05 24.58
N ASN A 628 -31.73 9.04 25.19
CA ASN A 628 -33.18 9.06 25.33
C ASN A 628 -33.92 9.14 23.98
N ASP A 629 -33.22 9.52 22.91
CA ASP A 629 -33.75 9.63 21.56
C ASP A 629 -33.65 8.31 20.78
N LEU A 630 -33.11 7.25 21.38
CA LEU A 630 -33.02 5.94 20.76
C LEU A 630 -34.15 5.03 21.23
N SER A 631 -34.82 4.38 20.27
CA SER A 631 -35.85 3.39 20.56
C SER A 631 -35.80 2.23 19.55
N GLY A 632 -36.56 1.17 19.80
CA GLY A 632 -36.63 0.03 18.87
C GLY A 632 -35.67 -1.10 19.23
N LYS A 633 -34.89 -1.58 18.25
CA LYS A 633 -34.11 -2.83 18.38
C LYS A 633 -32.62 -2.59 18.59
N ALA A 634 -31.96 -3.59 19.16
CA ALA A 634 -30.52 -3.58 19.44
C ALA A 634 -29.63 -3.57 18.17
N ASP A 635 -30.11 -4.08 17.05
CA ASP A 635 -29.41 -4.09 15.76
C ASP A 635 -29.81 -2.92 14.84
N ALA A 636 -30.96 -2.30 15.12
CA ALA A 636 -31.54 -1.19 14.37
C ALA A 636 -32.39 -0.33 15.32
N ALA A 637 -31.79 0.75 15.83
CA ALA A 637 -32.46 1.70 16.70
C ALA A 637 -33.03 2.85 15.87
N THR A 638 -34.32 3.12 16.02
CA THR A 638 -34.96 4.33 15.50
C THR A 638 -34.49 5.52 16.32
N ILE A 639 -34.11 6.60 15.63
CA ILE A 639 -33.77 7.88 16.24
C ILE A 639 -35.07 8.70 16.25
N ASP A 640 -35.59 8.95 17.44
CA ASP A 640 -36.80 9.73 17.70
C ASP A 640 -36.49 10.77 18.77
N GLY A 641 -36.07 11.95 18.33
CA GLY A 641 -35.87 13.11 19.20
C GLY A 641 -37.17 13.83 19.54
N ALA A 642 -38.34 13.26 19.27
CA ALA A 642 -39.66 13.87 19.50
C ALA A 642 -39.80 15.30 18.94
N GLY A 643 -39.03 15.62 17.90
CA GLY A 643 -38.99 16.95 17.30
C GLY A 643 -38.10 17.99 17.98
N THR A 644 -37.36 17.67 19.04
CA THR A 644 -36.45 18.61 19.75
C THR A 644 -35.24 17.90 20.35
N ASP A 645 -34.03 18.35 19.99
CA ASP A 645 -32.73 17.95 20.57
C ASP A 645 -32.41 16.45 20.49
N VAL A 646 -31.89 16.01 19.33
CA VAL A 646 -31.30 14.68 19.15
C VAL A 646 -29.85 14.66 19.67
N GLY A 647 -29.50 13.65 20.45
CA GLY A 647 -28.16 13.57 21.05
C GLY A 647 -27.01 13.43 20.02
N SER A 648 -25.84 13.97 20.39
CA SER A 648 -24.58 13.88 19.64
C SER A 648 -23.80 12.58 19.92
N PHE A 649 -24.39 11.63 20.66
CA PHE A 649 -23.72 10.45 21.17
C PHE A 649 -24.66 9.23 21.24
N TRP A 650 -24.05 8.05 21.29
CA TRP A 650 -24.72 6.77 21.53
C TRP A 650 -23.69 5.75 22.04
N ASP A 651 -24.17 4.78 22.82
CA ASP A 651 -23.33 3.67 23.27
C ASP A 651 -23.76 2.36 22.62
N MET A 652 -22.79 1.48 22.46
CA MET A 652 -23.01 0.12 22.00
C MET A 652 -22.47 -0.86 23.04
N LYS A 653 -23.34 -1.75 23.51
CA LYS A 653 -22.99 -2.80 24.46
C LYS A 653 -22.37 -3.99 23.74
N VAL A 654 -21.20 -4.40 24.20
CA VAL A 654 -20.61 -5.69 23.83
C VAL A 654 -21.38 -6.80 24.55
N VAL A 655 -22.01 -7.67 23.78
CA VAL A 655 -22.71 -8.87 24.27
C VAL A 655 -21.86 -10.09 23.89
N GLN A 656 -21.84 -11.11 24.72
CA GLN A 656 -20.89 -12.21 24.55
C GLN A 656 -21.13 -13.02 23.26
N ASP A 657 -20.06 -13.20 22.48
CA ASP A 657 -19.95 -14.26 21.49
C ASP A 657 -19.74 -15.63 22.16
N ALA A 658 -20.41 -16.66 21.64
CA ALA A 658 -20.21 -18.05 22.04
C ALA A 658 -18.79 -18.57 21.75
N ASP A 659 -18.04 -17.98 20.80
CA ASP A 659 -16.72 -18.44 20.36
C ASP A 659 -15.63 -17.35 20.46
N LYS A 660 -15.09 -17.17 21.68
CA LYS A 660 -14.02 -16.20 22.04
C LYS A 660 -12.71 -16.31 21.24
N THR A 661 -12.61 -17.27 20.32
CA THR A 661 -11.46 -17.45 19.43
C THR A 661 -11.61 -16.72 18.10
N LYS A 662 -12.83 -16.24 17.78
CA LYS A 662 -13.11 -15.49 16.55
C LYS A 662 -13.00 -14.00 16.76
N LYS A 663 -12.60 -13.32 15.68
CA LYS A 663 -12.55 -11.87 15.61
C LYS A 663 -13.88 -11.35 15.09
N ALA A 664 -14.41 -10.32 15.72
CA ALA A 664 -15.64 -9.68 15.30
C ALA A 664 -15.39 -8.42 14.46
N LYS A 665 -16.26 -8.17 13.49
CA LYS A 665 -16.21 -6.99 12.64
C LYS A 665 -17.61 -6.48 12.35
N TYR A 666 -17.84 -5.19 12.63
CA TYR A 666 -19.15 -4.56 12.51
C TYR A 666 -19.08 -3.35 11.60
N GLU A 667 -20.11 -3.16 10.78
CA GLU A 667 -20.43 -1.91 10.09
C GLU A 667 -21.57 -1.22 10.83
N ILE A 668 -21.34 0.00 11.28
CA ILE A 668 -22.32 0.86 11.93
C ILE A 668 -22.71 1.94 10.93
N THR A 669 -24.00 2.00 10.58
CA THR A 669 -24.56 3.06 9.75
C THR A 669 -25.12 4.15 10.64
N VAL A 670 -24.47 5.30 10.66
CA VAL A 670 -24.80 6.46 11.50
C VAL A 670 -25.40 7.56 10.61
N PRO A 671 -26.73 7.74 10.60
CA PRO A 671 -27.35 8.90 9.96
C PRO A 671 -27.14 10.15 10.82
N PHE A 672 -26.71 11.26 10.23
CA PHE A 672 -26.35 12.45 10.99
C PHE A 672 -26.65 13.76 10.25
N VAL A 673 -26.75 14.82 11.06
CA VAL A 673 -27.00 16.19 10.63
C VAL A 673 -25.95 17.10 11.28
N VAL A 674 -25.39 18.03 10.52
CA VAL A 674 -24.30 18.90 10.97
C VAL A 674 -24.82 20.29 11.32
N ASN A 675 -24.28 20.88 12.39
CA ASN A 675 -24.66 22.23 12.81
C ASN A 675 -24.37 23.25 11.72
N SER A 676 -25.19 24.32 11.66
CA SER A 676 -25.11 25.30 10.58
C SER A 676 -23.94 26.27 10.72
N ASP A 677 -23.27 26.31 11.87
CA ASP A 677 -22.10 27.12 12.18
C ASP A 677 -20.77 26.35 12.05
N PHE A 678 -20.81 25.02 11.94
CA PHE A 678 -19.63 24.20 11.84
C PHE A 678 -19.12 24.07 10.39
N THR A 679 -17.81 24.21 10.20
CA THR A 679 -17.13 23.94 8.92
C THR A 679 -15.77 23.30 9.20
N GLY A 680 -15.29 22.49 8.26
CA GLY A 680 -14.03 21.74 8.41
C GLY A 680 -14.25 20.26 8.63
N ASP A 681 -13.32 19.62 9.33
CA ASP A 681 -13.30 18.17 9.48
C ASP A 681 -14.24 17.73 10.61
N LEU A 682 -15.30 17.00 10.27
CA LEU A 682 -16.18 16.40 11.26
C LEU A 682 -15.55 15.10 11.77
N MET A 683 -15.30 15.05 13.08
CA MET A 683 -14.68 13.92 13.75
C MET A 683 -15.69 13.21 14.65
N LEU A 684 -15.64 11.88 14.65
CA LEU A 684 -16.37 11.02 15.56
C LEU A 684 -15.37 10.41 16.55
N ASN A 685 -15.54 10.72 17.83
CA ASN A 685 -14.76 10.09 18.89
C ASN A 685 -15.38 8.74 19.24
N VAL A 686 -14.53 7.70 19.33
CA VAL A 686 -14.94 6.35 19.71
C VAL A 686 -14.00 5.83 20.80
N LYS A 687 -14.57 5.37 21.91
CA LYS A 687 -13.80 4.90 23.08
C LYS A 687 -14.51 3.74 23.79
N GLY A 688 -13.88 3.19 24.83
CA GLY A 688 -14.46 2.09 25.61
C GLY A 688 -14.17 0.70 25.04
N ALA A 689 -14.69 -0.35 25.68
CA ALA A 689 -14.58 -1.79 25.35
C ALA A 689 -13.32 -2.27 24.58
N GLY A 690 -12.12 -1.79 24.94
CA GLY A 690 -10.86 -2.20 24.32
C GLY A 690 -10.37 -1.35 23.15
N VAL A 691 -11.12 -0.31 22.78
CA VAL A 691 -10.67 0.80 21.92
C VAL A 691 -9.68 1.65 22.70
N THR A 692 -8.48 1.78 22.18
CA THR A 692 -7.41 2.62 22.72
C THR A 692 -6.99 3.64 21.67
N GLY A 693 -6.47 4.78 22.14
CA GLY A 693 -5.99 5.85 21.28
C GLY A 693 -5.65 7.09 22.11
N ASP A 694 -5.12 8.10 21.44
CA ASP A 694 -4.57 9.34 22.01
C ASP A 694 -5.48 10.56 21.83
N ALA A 695 -6.75 10.34 21.44
CA ALA A 695 -7.73 11.42 21.33
C ALA A 695 -7.90 12.17 22.67
N LYS A 696 -8.19 13.47 22.59
CA LYS A 696 -8.31 14.34 23.78
C LYS A 696 -9.33 13.83 24.80
N ASN A 697 -10.40 13.20 24.32
CA ASN A 697 -11.49 12.66 25.12
C ASN A 697 -11.33 11.15 25.43
N GLY A 698 -10.14 10.59 25.17
CA GLY A 698 -9.85 9.16 25.21
C GLY A 698 -10.34 8.43 23.95
N GLY A 699 -9.76 7.25 23.69
CA GLY A 699 -10.08 6.48 22.49
C GLY A 699 -9.50 7.10 21.22
N VAL A 700 -10.23 7.00 20.10
CA VAL A 700 -9.78 7.41 18.76
C VAL A 700 -10.75 8.40 18.13
N ASP A 701 -10.21 9.41 17.44
CA ASP A 701 -11.00 10.35 16.63
C ASP A 701 -10.94 9.91 15.16
N VAL A 702 -12.07 9.54 14.58
CA VAL A 702 -12.17 9.15 13.17
C VAL A 702 -12.89 10.23 12.36
N LYS A 703 -12.29 10.65 11.24
CA LYS A 703 -12.88 11.65 10.35
C LYS A 703 -14.05 11.05 9.56
N VAL A 704 -15.25 11.57 9.77
CA VAL A 704 -16.48 11.09 9.10
C VAL A 704 -16.85 11.95 7.89
N ALA A 705 -16.57 13.26 7.91
CA ALA A 705 -16.92 14.14 6.81
C ALA A 705 -16.01 15.38 6.67
N ASN A 706 -15.97 15.95 5.46
CA ASN A 706 -15.55 17.32 5.19
C ASN A 706 -16.82 18.20 5.11
N VAL A 707 -16.93 19.15 6.02
CA VAL A 707 -18.10 20.02 6.13
C VAL A 707 -17.82 21.37 5.48
N LYS A 708 -18.65 21.74 4.51
CA LYS A 708 -18.62 23.04 3.82
C LYS A 708 -19.75 23.94 4.33
N ALA A 709 -19.50 25.24 4.31
CA ALA A 709 -20.56 26.23 4.50
C ALA A 709 -21.61 26.09 3.38
N PRO A 710 -22.91 26.32 3.66
CA PRO A 710 -23.98 26.27 2.66
C PRO A 710 -23.91 27.44 1.67
N VAL A 711 -23.49 28.62 2.12
CA VAL A 711 -23.38 29.83 1.30
C VAL A 711 -22.13 30.63 1.63
N THR A 712 -21.71 31.45 0.68
CA THR A 712 -20.78 32.57 0.90
C THR A 712 -21.55 33.89 0.84
N ILE A 713 -21.22 34.85 1.72
CA ILE A 713 -21.93 36.12 1.83
C ILE A 713 -20.94 37.28 1.73
N GLU A 714 -21.24 38.26 0.88
CA GLU A 714 -20.42 39.45 0.70
C GLU A 714 -21.28 40.71 0.58
N ALA A 715 -20.87 41.80 1.24
CA ALA A 715 -21.47 43.11 1.10
C ALA A 715 -20.73 43.96 0.05
N ALA A 716 -21.48 44.74 -0.74
CA ALA A 716 -20.91 45.66 -1.71
C ALA A 716 -20.06 46.75 -1.03
N LYS A 717 -18.88 47.01 -1.59
CA LYS A 717 -17.90 47.98 -1.08
C LYS A 717 -17.96 49.29 -1.89
N PRO A 718 -17.66 50.45 -1.28
CA PRO A 718 -17.30 50.65 0.12
C PRO A 718 -18.48 50.45 1.08
N LEU A 719 -18.20 50.09 2.34
CA LEU A 719 -19.25 49.91 3.33
C LEU A 719 -19.88 51.25 3.73
N PRO A 720 -21.21 51.32 3.88
CA PRO A 720 -21.93 52.54 4.22
C PRO A 720 -21.58 53.06 5.61
N GLN A 721 -21.39 54.38 5.70
CA GLN A 721 -21.25 55.09 6.97
C GLN A 721 -22.63 55.52 7.47
N VAL A 722 -23.02 55.05 8.66
CA VAL A 722 -24.35 55.28 9.24
C VAL A 722 -24.26 55.96 10.60
N LYS A 723 -25.16 56.89 10.85
CA LYS A 723 -25.27 57.67 12.09
C LYS A 723 -26.05 56.89 13.13
N ILE A 724 -25.56 56.86 14.36
CA ILE A 724 -26.23 56.20 15.48
C ILE A 724 -27.55 56.93 15.84
N GLY A 725 -28.63 56.17 16.05
CA GLY A 725 -29.94 56.72 16.43
C GLY A 725 -30.74 57.35 15.30
N LEU A 726 -30.24 57.31 14.06
CA LEU A 726 -30.96 57.79 12.87
C LEU A 726 -31.70 56.62 12.19
N GLN A 727 -32.93 56.88 11.75
CA GLN A 727 -33.80 55.89 11.13
C GLN A 727 -33.63 55.84 9.60
N ASN A 728 -34.03 54.72 8.97
CA ASN A 728 -34.16 54.56 7.52
C ASN A 728 -32.89 54.87 6.70
N GLN A 729 -31.72 54.51 7.21
CA GLN A 729 -30.44 54.75 6.55
C GLN A 729 -30.16 53.69 5.49
N VAL A 730 -29.61 54.12 4.35
CA VAL A 730 -29.35 53.24 3.19
C VAL A 730 -28.19 52.28 3.48
N GLY A 731 -28.42 50.98 3.24
CA GLY A 731 -27.42 49.91 3.28
C GLY A 731 -26.86 49.57 1.90
N SER A 732 -25.74 48.84 1.88
CA SER A 732 -25.15 48.29 0.65
C SER A 732 -25.87 47.02 0.21
N ASP A 733 -25.87 46.72 -1.09
CA ASP A 733 -26.32 45.43 -1.59
C ASP A 733 -25.52 44.26 -0.97
N ILE A 734 -26.19 43.14 -0.73
CA ILE A 734 -25.58 41.90 -0.22
C ILE A 734 -25.72 40.80 -1.29
N THR A 735 -24.62 40.14 -1.59
CA THR A 735 -24.56 38.98 -2.49
C THR A 735 -24.39 37.72 -1.64
N ILE A 736 -25.32 36.77 -1.79
CA ILE A 736 -25.27 35.44 -1.18
C ILE A 736 -25.17 34.42 -2.31
N LYS A 737 -24.17 33.55 -2.25
CA LYS A 737 -23.95 32.53 -3.27
C LYS A 737 -23.96 31.14 -2.63
N GLU A 738 -24.75 30.23 -3.18
CA GLU A 738 -24.69 28.82 -2.78
C GLU A 738 -23.33 28.22 -3.11
N THR A 739 -22.76 27.45 -2.18
CA THR A 739 -21.46 26.81 -2.39
C THR A 739 -21.55 25.66 -3.39
N GLU A 740 -22.69 25.00 -3.47
CA GLU A 740 -23.01 23.96 -4.45
C GLU A 740 -24.51 23.94 -4.77
N ALA A 741 -24.90 23.22 -5.83
CA ALA A 741 -26.29 23.12 -6.23
C ALA A 741 -27.15 22.50 -5.13
N GLY A 742 -28.28 23.14 -4.85
CA GLY A 742 -29.23 22.75 -3.83
C GLY A 742 -28.69 22.86 -2.42
N ALA A 743 -27.67 23.68 -2.16
CA ALA A 743 -27.12 23.90 -0.82
C ALA A 743 -28.19 24.42 0.16
N LEU A 744 -29.14 25.21 -0.34
CA LEU A 744 -30.32 25.64 0.39
C LEU A 744 -31.50 24.71 0.09
N GLN A 745 -32.11 24.19 1.15
CA GLN A 745 -33.36 23.42 1.09
C GLN A 745 -34.57 24.30 0.84
N ASP A 746 -35.65 23.68 0.40
CA ASP A 746 -37.00 24.21 0.18
C ASP A 746 -38.06 23.59 1.11
N TYR A 747 -37.63 22.87 2.14
CA TYR A 747 -38.51 22.34 3.18
C TYR A 747 -37.73 22.18 4.48
N VAL A 748 -38.45 22.14 5.60
CA VAL A 748 -37.93 21.85 6.94
C VAL A 748 -38.65 20.61 7.47
N PRO A 749 -37.96 19.48 7.66
CA PRO A 749 -38.59 18.25 8.15
C PRO A 749 -39.45 18.51 9.41
N ASN A 750 -40.66 17.95 9.44
CA ASN A 750 -41.64 18.11 10.54
C ASN A 750 -42.08 19.56 10.89
N VAL A 751 -41.63 20.57 10.15
CA VAL A 751 -42.00 21.99 10.38
C VAL A 751 -42.70 22.58 9.17
N SER A 752 -42.08 22.53 7.99
CA SER A 752 -42.65 23.03 6.73
C SER A 752 -42.35 22.08 5.57
N LYS A 753 -43.35 21.79 4.75
CA LYS A 753 -43.22 20.90 3.59
C LYS A 753 -43.01 21.65 2.28
N ASP A 754 -43.28 22.94 2.28
CA ASP A 754 -43.42 23.75 1.07
C ASP A 754 -42.34 24.84 0.97
N ASP A 755 -41.69 25.18 2.10
CA ASP A 755 -40.63 26.18 2.13
C ASP A 755 -39.56 25.93 3.21
N ALA A 756 -38.40 26.58 3.03
CA ALA A 756 -37.43 26.76 4.10
C ALA A 756 -37.05 28.24 4.25
N THR A 757 -36.98 28.68 5.50
CA THR A 757 -36.67 30.08 5.85
C THR A 757 -35.22 30.22 6.31
N TYR A 758 -34.53 31.21 5.75
CA TYR A 758 -33.19 31.66 6.13
C TYR A 758 -33.22 33.14 6.51
N GLU A 759 -32.22 33.59 7.29
CA GLU A 759 -32.24 34.93 7.85
C GLU A 759 -30.88 35.62 7.80
N LEU A 760 -30.89 36.94 7.61
CA LEU A 760 -29.77 37.82 7.92
C LEU A 760 -30.12 38.70 9.12
N VAL A 761 -29.22 38.74 10.10
CA VAL A 761 -29.42 39.45 11.36
C VAL A 761 -28.18 40.29 11.72
N PRO A 762 -28.33 41.40 12.46
CA PRO A 762 -27.18 42.08 13.04
C PRO A 762 -26.43 41.17 14.04
N GLU A 763 -25.14 41.46 14.29
CA GLU A 763 -24.33 40.67 15.23
C GLU A 763 -24.98 40.49 16.60
N LYS A 764 -25.62 41.56 17.10
CA LYS A 764 -26.44 41.57 18.29
C LYS A 764 -27.83 42.10 17.95
N LEU A 765 -28.86 41.36 18.34
CA LEU A 765 -30.24 41.78 18.19
C LEU A 765 -30.47 43.10 18.94
N GLY A 766 -31.18 44.03 18.33
CA GLY A 766 -31.44 45.37 18.87
C GLY A 766 -30.40 46.44 18.51
N TYR A 767 -29.26 46.10 17.91
CA TYR A 767 -28.31 47.14 17.42
C TYR A 767 -28.78 47.81 16.13
N ALA A 768 -29.29 47.03 15.19
CA ALA A 768 -29.88 47.55 13.97
C ALA A 768 -31.18 46.80 13.70
N THR A 769 -32.19 47.51 13.26
CA THR A 769 -33.43 46.94 12.74
C THR A 769 -33.52 47.30 11.27
N PHE A 770 -33.69 46.31 10.40
CA PHE A 770 -33.97 46.58 9.00
C PHE A 770 -35.41 47.10 8.86
N ASP A 771 -35.57 48.08 7.99
CA ASP A 771 -36.83 48.71 7.64
C ASP A 771 -37.29 48.30 6.25
N ASN A 772 -36.33 47.98 5.37
CA ASN A 772 -36.59 47.52 4.00
C ASN A 772 -35.50 46.60 3.51
N ALA A 773 -35.85 45.60 2.70
CA ALA A 773 -34.92 44.78 1.93
C ALA A 773 -35.67 44.06 0.80
N LYS A 774 -35.12 44.13 -0.42
CA LYS A 774 -35.61 43.41 -1.59
C LYS A 774 -34.72 42.20 -1.85
N VAL A 775 -35.27 41.01 -2.03
CA VAL A 775 -34.49 39.79 -2.30
C VAL A 775 -34.81 39.26 -3.70
N GLU A 776 -33.79 39.02 -4.51
CA GLU A 776 -33.93 38.50 -5.87
C GLU A 776 -32.85 37.47 -6.19
N VAL A 777 -33.19 36.45 -6.98
CA VAL A 777 -32.19 35.53 -7.55
C VAL A 777 -31.65 36.16 -8.83
N THR A 778 -30.34 36.38 -8.89
CA THR A 778 -29.66 37.06 -10.00
C THR A 778 -28.94 36.12 -10.94
N ASP A 779 -28.58 34.93 -10.46
CA ASP A 779 -27.96 33.86 -11.24
C ASP A 779 -28.39 32.50 -10.69
N GLY A 780 -28.45 31.48 -11.55
CA GLY A 780 -28.93 30.14 -11.20
C GLY A 780 -30.44 29.97 -11.34
N ASN A 781 -31.00 28.99 -10.60
CA ASN A 781 -32.39 28.55 -10.76
C ASN A 781 -33.13 28.23 -9.45
N LEU A 782 -32.58 28.67 -8.32
CA LEU A 782 -33.29 28.71 -7.03
C LEU A 782 -34.60 29.50 -7.16
N SER A 783 -35.69 29.01 -6.56
CA SER A 783 -36.94 29.77 -6.42
C SER A 783 -37.05 30.29 -5.00
N ILE A 784 -37.40 31.58 -4.88
CA ILE A 784 -37.63 32.24 -3.60
C ILE A 784 -38.98 32.94 -3.65
N ASP A 785 -39.65 33.01 -2.50
CA ASP A 785 -40.75 33.94 -2.30
C ASP A 785 -40.15 35.35 -2.19
N LYS A 786 -40.47 36.17 -3.19
CA LYS A 786 -39.92 37.52 -3.37
C LYS A 786 -40.54 38.55 -2.44
N ASP A 787 -41.72 38.25 -1.89
CA ASP A 787 -42.50 39.18 -1.08
C ASP A 787 -42.75 38.64 0.35
N ALA A 788 -42.28 37.42 0.65
CA ALA A 788 -42.52 36.70 1.91
C ALA A 788 -44.01 36.70 2.29
N SER A 789 -44.89 36.60 1.28
CA SER A 789 -46.29 37.04 1.34
C SER A 789 -47.21 36.17 2.19
N ASP A 790 -46.82 34.92 2.48
CA ASP A 790 -47.64 33.93 3.18
C ASP A 790 -47.27 33.74 4.66
N VAL A 791 -46.53 34.68 5.25
CA VAL A 791 -45.95 34.52 6.60
C VAL A 791 -46.50 35.57 7.56
N ASP A 792 -47.18 35.13 8.62
CA ASP A 792 -47.56 35.98 9.75
C ASP A 792 -46.29 36.71 10.31
N ASP A 793 -46.39 38.02 10.59
CA ASP A 793 -45.33 38.89 11.17
C ASP A 793 -44.29 39.57 10.24
N VAL A 794 -44.60 39.74 8.96
CA VAL A 794 -43.82 40.62 8.05
C VAL A 794 -44.37 42.05 8.04
N LYS A 795 -43.51 43.08 7.94
CA LYS A 795 -43.97 44.46 7.68
C LYS A 795 -44.50 44.52 6.25
N GLU A 796 -45.79 44.78 6.04
CA GLU A 796 -46.51 44.68 4.75
C GLU A 796 -45.63 44.88 3.49
N HIS A 797 -45.55 43.85 2.63
CA HIS A 797 -44.87 43.82 1.31
C HIS A 797 -43.35 44.01 1.32
N ASN A 798 -42.62 43.30 2.19
CA ASN A 798 -41.18 43.47 2.34
C ASN A 798 -40.50 42.22 2.91
N ASN A 799 -39.25 41.92 2.55
CA ASN A 799 -38.56 40.73 3.08
C ASN A 799 -37.95 40.97 4.46
N VAL A 800 -38.67 41.69 5.33
CA VAL A 800 -38.21 42.12 6.65
C VAL A 800 -39.28 41.86 7.72
N TYR A 801 -38.93 41.05 8.73
CA TYR A 801 -39.78 40.79 9.89
C TYR A 801 -40.06 42.08 10.69
N LYS A 802 -41.15 42.08 11.48
CA LYS A 802 -41.46 43.20 12.41
C LYS A 802 -40.31 43.52 13.39
N ASP A 803 -39.50 42.53 13.74
CA ASP A 803 -38.34 42.67 14.62
C ASP A 803 -37.06 43.15 13.91
N GLY A 804 -37.14 43.41 12.60
CA GLY A 804 -36.06 44.03 11.83
C GLY A 804 -34.99 43.05 11.34
N ARG A 805 -35.31 41.76 11.17
CA ARG A 805 -34.46 40.76 10.49
C ARG A 805 -34.83 40.62 9.01
N ILE A 806 -33.85 40.39 8.13
CA ILE A 806 -34.12 40.15 6.70
C ILE A 806 -34.39 38.65 6.51
N LYS A 807 -35.50 38.31 5.86
CA LYS A 807 -35.97 36.94 5.60
C LYS A 807 -35.69 36.54 4.15
N ILE A 808 -35.29 35.29 3.95
CA ILE A 808 -35.13 34.67 2.64
C ILE A 808 -35.89 33.35 2.70
N VAL A 809 -36.99 33.25 1.95
CA VAL A 809 -37.80 32.03 1.87
C VAL A 809 -37.47 31.34 0.57
N VAL A 810 -37.10 30.07 0.65
CA VAL A 810 -36.80 29.22 -0.51
C VAL A 810 -37.97 28.27 -0.71
N ASP A 811 -38.63 28.38 -1.86
CA ASP A 811 -39.79 27.53 -2.22
C ASP A 811 -39.38 26.35 -3.10
N ARG A 812 -38.23 26.46 -3.75
CA ARG A 812 -37.71 25.39 -4.60
C ARG A 812 -36.20 25.36 -4.63
N VAL A 813 -35.66 24.20 -4.30
CA VAL A 813 -34.23 23.90 -4.31
C VAL A 813 -33.62 24.13 -5.69
N SER A 814 -32.38 24.61 -5.71
CA SER A 814 -31.66 24.83 -6.95
C SER A 814 -31.07 23.53 -7.52
N THR A 815 -30.96 23.45 -8.85
CA THR A 815 -30.21 22.36 -9.51
C THR A 815 -28.86 22.83 -10.05
N LYS A 816 -28.55 24.11 -9.90
CA LYS A 816 -27.26 24.75 -10.16
C LYS A 816 -26.97 25.75 -9.03
N PRO A 817 -25.70 25.96 -8.64
CA PRO A 817 -25.37 26.95 -7.61
C PRO A 817 -25.96 28.31 -7.98
N SER A 818 -26.82 28.85 -7.13
CA SER A 818 -27.54 30.10 -7.40
C SER A 818 -26.99 31.27 -6.58
N THR A 819 -27.20 32.48 -7.07
CA THR A 819 -26.79 33.73 -6.43
C THR A 819 -28.01 34.57 -6.09
N ILE A 820 -28.20 34.83 -4.81
CA ILE A 820 -29.25 35.70 -4.27
C ILE A 820 -28.63 37.09 -4.03
N LYS A 821 -29.31 38.13 -4.50
CA LYS A 821 -28.99 39.52 -4.25
C LYS A 821 -30.04 40.11 -3.31
N VAL A 822 -29.58 40.76 -2.25
CA VAL A 822 -30.42 41.57 -1.38
C VAL A 822 -30.10 43.04 -1.64
N SER A 823 -31.07 43.82 -2.09
CA SER A 823 -30.94 45.23 -2.45
C SER A 823 -31.99 46.10 -1.74
N ASP A 824 -31.97 47.42 -2.00
CA ASP A 824 -32.89 48.40 -1.41
C ASP A 824 -32.93 48.36 0.13
N ILE A 825 -31.79 47.99 0.74
CA ILE A 825 -31.71 47.78 2.18
C ILE A 825 -31.79 49.13 2.90
N LYS A 826 -32.70 49.25 3.86
CA LYS A 826 -32.78 50.38 4.79
C LYS A 826 -32.70 49.87 6.22
N ALA A 827 -31.93 50.55 7.07
CA ALA A 827 -31.73 50.17 8.45
C ALA A 827 -31.84 51.36 9.41
N THR A 828 -32.42 51.10 10.57
CA THR A 828 -32.44 51.99 11.73
C THR A 828 -31.47 51.48 12.77
N LEU A 829 -30.58 52.35 13.25
CA LEU A 829 -29.59 51.98 14.28
C LEU A 829 -30.04 52.48 15.65
N ASP A 830 -29.93 51.60 16.65
CA ASP A 830 -30.19 51.96 18.05
C ASP A 830 -29.11 52.87 18.62
N ARG A 831 -29.44 53.65 19.66
CA ARG A 831 -28.51 54.60 20.28
C ARG A 831 -27.41 53.94 21.13
N THR A 832 -27.52 52.64 21.43
CA THR A 832 -26.56 51.86 22.22
C THR A 832 -25.49 51.17 21.37
N VAL A 833 -25.52 51.33 20.04
CA VAL A 833 -24.53 50.72 19.14
C VAL A 833 -23.16 51.37 19.35
N PRO A 834 -22.07 50.59 19.52
CA PRO A 834 -20.73 51.13 19.64
C PRO A 834 -20.24 51.77 18.33
N TYR A 835 -19.29 52.70 18.43
CA TYR A 835 -18.61 53.30 17.27
C TYR A 835 -17.71 52.28 16.57
N GLY A 836 -17.72 52.29 15.24
CA GLY A 836 -16.85 51.45 14.41
C GLY A 836 -17.62 50.48 13.51
N LYS A 837 -16.98 49.37 13.16
CA LYS A 837 -17.56 48.38 12.24
C LYS A 837 -18.68 47.62 12.94
N LEU A 838 -19.83 47.57 12.29
CA LEU A 838 -20.96 46.73 12.69
C LEU A 838 -21.07 45.56 11.72
N GLN A 839 -21.09 44.35 12.27
CA GLN A 839 -21.15 43.11 11.52
C GLN A 839 -22.58 42.58 11.43
N MET A 840 -22.85 41.86 10.34
CA MET A 840 -24.04 41.05 10.14
C MET A 840 -23.70 39.56 10.20
N LYS A 841 -24.72 38.75 10.48
CA LYS A 841 -24.65 37.29 10.59
C LYS A 841 -25.75 36.66 9.73
N GLY A 842 -25.39 35.64 8.96
CA GLY A 842 -26.34 34.82 8.20
C GLY A 842 -26.68 33.53 8.93
N LYS A 843 -27.96 33.16 8.94
CA LYS A 843 -28.47 31.85 9.38
C LYS A 843 -28.91 31.08 8.14
N PHE A 844 -28.05 30.18 7.67
CA PHE A 844 -28.24 29.46 6.41
C PHE A 844 -28.33 27.94 6.61
N GLY A 845 -29.09 27.48 7.61
CA GLY A 845 -29.35 26.05 7.84
C GLY A 845 -30.73 25.82 8.44
N VAL A 846 -31.38 24.72 8.04
CA VAL A 846 -32.72 24.32 8.52
C VAL A 846 -32.68 23.64 9.89
N VAL A 847 -31.51 23.16 10.32
CA VAL A 847 -31.28 22.47 11.59
C VAL A 847 -31.70 23.33 12.79
N ALA A 848 -31.46 24.64 12.71
CA ALA A 848 -31.82 25.58 13.77
C ALA A 848 -33.34 25.65 14.03
N ALA A 849 -34.18 25.24 13.07
CA ALA A 849 -35.63 25.20 13.23
C ALA A 849 -36.13 23.93 13.96
N ARG A 850 -35.30 22.88 14.05
CA ARG A 850 -35.66 21.58 14.64
C ARG A 850 -34.91 21.21 15.91
N HIS A 851 -33.62 21.50 15.98
CA HIS A 851 -32.72 20.95 17.00
C HIS A 851 -32.13 22.05 17.88
N SER A 852 -32.93 23.09 18.17
CA SER A 852 -32.47 24.19 18.99
C SER A 852 -32.34 23.73 20.44
N SER A 853 -31.14 23.35 20.84
CA SER A 853 -30.83 23.39 22.25
C SER A 853 -31.04 24.84 22.71
N LYS A 854 -31.43 25.09 23.96
CA LYS A 854 -31.62 26.46 24.50
C LYS A 854 -30.41 27.40 24.32
N LYS A 855 -29.25 26.88 23.89
CA LYS A 855 -28.01 27.60 23.54
C LYS A 855 -28.05 28.21 22.12
N ASP A 856 -28.89 27.69 21.21
CA ASP A 856 -28.79 27.86 19.75
C ASP A 856 -29.37 29.15 19.14
N ILE A 857 -30.20 29.90 19.88
CA ILE A 857 -30.75 31.16 19.34
C ILE A 857 -29.62 32.20 19.12
N GLU A 858 -28.51 32.10 19.87
CA GLU A 858 -27.36 33.00 19.74
C GLU A 858 -26.15 32.42 18.99
N THR A 859 -25.93 31.10 19.02
CA THR A 859 -24.69 30.45 18.54
C THR A 859 -24.75 29.89 17.13
N ASN A 860 -25.91 29.48 16.62
CA ASN A 860 -26.04 28.76 15.33
C ASN A 860 -26.06 29.75 14.13
N LYS A 861 -24.95 30.47 13.93
CA LYS A 861 -24.82 31.56 12.94
C LYS A 861 -23.68 31.28 11.96
N THR A 862 -24.05 30.90 10.75
CA THR A 862 -23.23 30.33 9.68
C THR A 862 -22.08 31.23 9.21
N VAL A 863 -22.30 32.54 9.02
CA VAL A 863 -21.28 33.44 8.42
C VAL A 863 -21.38 34.84 9.04
N LYS A 864 -20.24 35.42 9.46
CA LYS A 864 -20.14 36.83 9.88
C LYS A 864 -19.46 37.67 8.79
N PHE A 865 -19.96 38.87 8.54
CA PHE A 865 -19.34 39.83 7.61
C PHE A 865 -19.53 41.27 8.04
N ASP A 866 -18.57 42.14 7.71
CA ASP A 866 -18.64 43.58 7.95
C ASP A 866 -19.71 44.21 7.03
N TYR A 867 -20.60 45.05 7.58
CA TYR A 867 -21.69 45.65 6.78
C TYR A 867 -21.80 47.18 6.93
N PHE A 868 -21.83 47.71 8.16
CA PHE A 868 -21.92 49.15 8.41
C PHE A 868 -20.67 49.68 9.10
N THR A 869 -20.38 50.97 8.94
CA THR A 869 -19.47 51.72 9.83
C THR A 869 -20.26 52.80 10.56
N THR A 870 -20.32 52.74 11.88
CA THR A 870 -21.09 53.69 12.68
C THR A 870 -20.28 54.95 12.99
N VAL A 871 -20.89 56.12 12.78
CA VAL A 871 -20.30 57.44 13.01
C VAL A 871 -21.20 58.31 13.90
N THR A 872 -20.63 59.32 14.54
CA THR A 872 -21.40 60.29 15.33
C THR A 872 -22.34 61.09 14.43
N PRO A 873 -23.58 61.39 14.85
CA PRO A 873 -24.40 62.39 14.18
C PRO A 873 -23.69 63.74 14.24
N VAL A 874 -23.06 64.16 13.16
CA VAL A 874 -22.63 65.55 12.99
C VAL A 874 -23.84 66.33 12.49
N ASP A 875 -24.18 67.37 13.23
CA ASP A 875 -25.22 68.34 12.90
C ASP A 875 -24.85 69.04 11.58
N GLU A 876 -25.71 68.96 10.56
CA GLU A 876 -25.42 69.54 9.23
C GLU A 876 -25.27 71.06 9.27
N THR A 877 -25.79 71.70 10.33
CA THR A 877 -25.59 73.12 10.62
C THR A 877 -24.13 73.48 10.96
N LYS A 878 -23.25 72.49 11.17
CA LYS A 878 -21.84 72.67 11.57
C LYS A 878 -20.81 72.25 10.50
N ARG A 879 -21.19 72.04 9.23
CA ARG A 879 -20.22 71.79 8.14
C ARG A 879 -19.54 73.09 7.66
N ILE A 880 -18.71 73.67 8.51
CA ILE A 880 -18.01 74.93 8.23
C ILE A 880 -16.66 74.65 7.57
N THR A 881 -16.43 75.25 6.40
CA THR A 881 -15.13 75.33 5.74
C THR A 881 -14.51 76.70 6.02
N THR A 882 -13.28 76.76 6.51
CA THR A 882 -12.61 78.03 6.84
C THR A 882 -11.41 78.26 5.94
N VAL A 883 -11.30 79.45 5.33
CA VAL A 883 -10.22 79.83 4.42
C VAL A 883 -9.44 81.01 4.99
N PHE A 884 -8.17 80.80 5.29
CA PHE A 884 -7.23 81.83 5.72
C PHE A 884 -6.32 82.25 4.57
N THR A 885 -6.18 83.55 4.31
CA THR A 885 -5.28 84.10 3.28
C THR A 885 -4.02 84.66 3.93
N ILE A 886 -2.84 84.29 3.42
CA ILE A 886 -1.56 84.74 3.97
C ILE A 886 -1.38 86.25 3.76
N GLY A 887 -1.04 86.96 4.83
CA GLY A 887 -0.86 88.41 4.85
C GLY A 887 -2.13 89.21 5.13
N GLU A 888 -3.30 88.55 5.21
CA GLU A 888 -4.58 89.21 5.44
C GLU A 888 -5.14 88.88 6.83
N LYS A 889 -5.73 89.88 7.49
CA LYS A 889 -6.42 89.68 8.78
C LYS A 889 -7.82 89.07 8.60
N ASN A 890 -8.42 89.24 7.42
CA ASN A 890 -9.72 88.67 7.11
C ASN A 890 -9.58 87.20 6.72
N TYR A 891 -10.55 86.40 7.14
CA TYR A 891 -10.67 84.99 6.78
C TYR A 891 -12.15 84.68 6.56
N THR A 892 -12.43 83.67 5.73
CA THR A 892 -13.80 83.39 5.29
C THR A 892 -14.26 82.05 5.84
N GLU A 893 -15.43 82.02 6.45
CA GLU A 893 -16.13 80.78 6.81
C GLU A 893 -17.26 80.52 5.82
N VAL A 894 -17.34 79.31 5.30
CA VAL A 894 -18.35 78.85 4.35
C VAL A 894 -19.16 77.73 4.98
N ASN A 895 -20.47 77.94 5.14
CA ASN A 895 -21.40 76.90 5.59
C ASN A 895 -22.37 76.58 4.44
N GLY A 896 -22.18 75.41 3.81
CA GLY A 896 -22.84 75.10 2.54
C GLY A 896 -22.36 76.02 1.41
N LYS A 897 -23.25 76.87 0.88
CA LYS A 897 -22.90 77.90 -0.12
C LYS A 897 -22.80 79.31 0.45
N ILE A 898 -23.05 79.50 1.75
CA ILE A 898 -23.08 80.83 2.36
C ILE A 898 -21.68 81.14 2.89
N LYS A 899 -21.04 82.21 2.40
CA LYS A 899 -19.80 82.75 2.96
C LYS A 899 -20.04 83.89 3.93
N GLU A 900 -19.32 83.87 5.04
CA GLU A 900 -19.27 84.89 6.08
C GLU A 900 -17.82 85.32 6.29
N GLU A 901 -17.53 86.61 6.14
CA GLU A 901 -16.21 87.17 6.42
C GLU A 901 -16.03 87.41 7.92
N LYS A 902 -14.89 86.98 8.45
CA LYS A 902 -14.47 87.22 9.82
C LYS A 902 -13.09 87.86 9.83
N THR A 903 -12.80 88.62 10.89
CA THR A 903 -11.52 89.31 11.05
C THR A 903 -10.78 88.75 12.26
N ALA A 904 -9.56 88.29 12.03
CA ALA A 904 -8.59 87.97 13.08
C ALA A 904 -7.81 89.23 13.50
N GLU A 905 -7.27 89.25 14.72
CA GLU A 905 -6.47 90.38 15.20
C GLU A 905 -5.08 90.43 14.51
N VAL A 906 -4.60 89.27 14.07
CA VAL A 906 -3.28 89.05 13.46
C VAL A 906 -3.41 88.24 12.18
N ALA A 907 -2.62 88.58 11.17
CA ALA A 907 -2.60 87.87 9.89
C ALA A 907 -1.69 86.62 9.96
N PRO A 908 -2.05 85.52 9.29
CA PRO A 908 -1.12 84.42 9.08
C PRO A 908 0.01 84.84 8.13
N PHE A 909 1.19 84.27 8.32
CA PHE A 909 2.41 84.68 7.63
C PHE A 909 3.30 83.47 7.33
N ILE A 910 4.33 83.67 6.51
CA ILE A 910 5.33 82.65 6.24
C ILE A 910 6.61 83.03 6.98
N GLN A 911 7.16 82.10 7.76
CA GLN A 911 8.43 82.25 8.46
C GLN A 911 9.21 80.94 8.35
N ASN A 912 10.50 81.01 8.00
CA ASN A 912 11.38 79.84 7.84
C ASN A 912 10.76 78.76 6.92
N ASP A 913 10.20 79.16 5.78
CA ASP A 913 9.51 78.27 4.83
C ASP A 913 8.34 77.46 5.44
N ARG A 914 7.76 77.98 6.53
CA ARG A 914 6.56 77.42 7.17
C ARG A 914 5.44 78.44 7.18
N THR A 915 4.26 78.00 6.78
CA THR A 915 3.02 78.77 6.90
C THR A 915 2.56 78.75 8.35
N MET A 916 2.63 79.91 9.01
CA MET A 916 2.30 80.13 10.41
C MET A 916 0.86 80.63 10.53
N LEU A 917 0.01 79.89 11.24
CA LEU A 917 -1.37 80.26 11.50
C LEU A 917 -1.60 80.57 12.99
N PRO A 918 -2.46 81.55 13.31
CA PRO A 918 -2.79 81.86 14.69
C PRO A 918 -3.72 80.79 15.27
N VAL A 919 -3.22 80.01 16.23
CA VAL A 919 -3.83 78.76 16.71
C VAL A 919 -5.23 78.98 17.30
N ARG A 920 -5.49 80.14 17.93
CA ARG A 920 -6.81 80.48 18.48
C ARG A 920 -7.89 80.55 17.40
N TYR A 921 -7.61 81.16 16.25
CA TYR A 921 -8.63 81.30 15.22
C TYR A 921 -8.89 79.98 14.50
N VAL A 922 -7.86 79.13 14.37
CA VAL A 922 -8.03 77.75 13.93
C VAL A 922 -8.86 76.95 14.94
N ALA A 923 -8.61 77.11 16.24
CA ALA A 923 -9.41 76.47 17.29
C ALA A 923 -10.88 76.91 17.22
N ASN A 924 -11.14 78.21 17.05
CA ASN A 924 -12.49 78.75 16.91
C ASN A 924 -13.19 78.20 15.66
N ALA A 925 -12.50 78.15 14.52
CA ALA A 925 -13.00 77.57 13.28
C ALA A 925 -13.39 76.09 13.43
N LEU A 926 -12.69 75.37 14.29
CA LEU A 926 -12.97 73.97 14.62
C LEU A 926 -13.95 73.80 15.79
N ASP A 927 -14.50 74.88 16.35
CA ASP A 927 -15.37 74.88 17.54
C ASP A 927 -14.70 74.13 18.74
N ALA A 928 -13.40 74.39 18.93
CA ALA A 928 -12.58 73.85 20.00
C ALA A 928 -12.50 74.83 21.18
N ALA A 929 -12.64 74.33 22.41
CA ALA A 929 -12.51 75.14 23.61
C ALA A 929 -11.04 75.53 23.82
N VAL A 930 -10.79 76.80 24.12
CA VAL A 930 -9.44 77.36 24.33
C VAL A 930 -9.32 77.86 25.76
N SER A 931 -8.31 77.39 26.47
CA SER A 931 -7.90 77.92 27.77
C SER A 931 -6.41 78.29 27.74
N TYR A 932 -6.03 79.35 28.46
CA TYR A 932 -4.64 79.76 28.57
C TYR A 932 -4.32 80.10 30.02
N ASP A 933 -3.30 79.44 30.57
CA ASP A 933 -2.78 79.76 31.89
C ASP A 933 -1.57 80.70 31.75
N PRO A 934 -1.69 81.97 32.20
CA PRO A 934 -0.60 82.93 32.09
C PRO A 934 0.58 82.63 33.02
N ASN A 935 0.39 81.90 34.12
CA ASN A 935 1.46 81.58 35.07
C ASN A 935 2.40 80.51 34.51
N THR A 936 1.81 79.47 33.92
CA THR A 936 2.57 78.36 33.31
C THR A 936 2.88 78.59 31.83
N ARG A 937 2.25 79.60 31.21
CA ARG A 937 2.32 79.95 29.78
C ARG A 937 1.93 78.77 28.89
N VAL A 938 0.92 78.03 29.32
CA VAL A 938 0.36 76.86 28.63
C VAL A 938 -1.00 77.19 28.05
N ALA A 939 -1.14 77.01 26.73
CA ALA A 939 -2.42 77.02 26.03
C ALA A 939 -2.96 75.59 25.93
N THR A 940 -4.20 75.38 26.34
CA THR A 940 -4.93 74.11 26.25
C THR A 940 -6.07 74.25 25.26
N PHE A 941 -6.13 73.32 24.31
CA PHE A 941 -7.16 73.22 23.30
C PHE A 941 -7.89 71.91 23.49
N THR A 942 -9.22 71.95 23.59
CA THR A 942 -10.04 70.76 23.79
C THR A 942 -11.11 70.67 22.72
N LYS A 943 -11.08 69.58 21.95
CA LYS A 943 -12.10 69.25 20.96
C LYS A 943 -12.44 67.77 21.03
N ASN A 944 -13.69 67.44 21.31
CA ASN A 944 -14.14 66.05 21.48
C ASN A 944 -13.25 65.31 22.51
N GLN A 945 -12.53 64.26 22.09
CA GLN A 945 -11.59 63.50 22.93
C GLN A 945 -10.12 63.93 22.76
N ILE A 946 -9.87 65.03 22.03
CA ILE A 946 -8.52 65.56 21.80
C ILE A 946 -8.26 66.71 22.77
N VAL A 947 -7.21 66.57 23.58
CA VAL A 947 -6.65 67.62 24.44
C VAL A 947 -5.23 67.91 24.00
N ALA A 948 -5.01 69.08 23.38
CA ALA A 948 -3.69 69.55 23.00
C ALA A 948 -3.21 70.63 23.98
N THR A 949 -2.04 70.44 24.57
CA THR A 949 -1.39 71.39 25.49
C THR A 949 -0.09 71.89 24.88
N ILE A 950 0.01 73.20 24.69
CA ILE A 950 1.16 73.86 24.07
C ILE A 950 1.76 74.84 25.08
N ASN A 951 3.02 74.65 25.41
CA ASN A 951 3.78 75.62 26.20
C ASN A 951 4.54 76.56 25.24
N ILE A 952 4.36 77.86 25.39
CA ILE A 952 4.94 78.86 24.45
C ILE A 952 6.47 78.86 24.48
N ASP A 953 7.10 78.48 25.60
CA ASP A 953 8.56 78.54 25.77
C ASP A 953 9.29 77.26 25.32
N LYS A 954 8.53 76.20 25.03
CA LYS A 954 9.04 74.87 24.67
C LYS A 954 8.74 74.53 23.21
N ASP A 955 9.59 73.72 22.62
CA ASP A 955 9.48 73.13 21.29
C ASP A 955 8.75 71.78 21.30
N ILE A 956 7.97 71.52 22.35
CA ILE A 956 7.17 70.31 22.50
C ILE A 956 5.74 70.69 22.88
N MET A 957 4.77 70.04 22.24
CA MET A 957 3.37 70.06 22.64
C MET A 957 2.93 68.67 23.08
N TYR A 958 1.83 68.56 23.82
CA TYR A 958 1.26 67.28 24.22
C TYR A 958 -0.12 67.12 23.60
N VAL A 959 -0.36 66.04 22.86
CA VAL A 959 -1.68 65.69 22.32
C VAL A 959 -2.14 64.44 23.03
N ASN A 960 -3.25 64.52 23.77
CA ASN A 960 -3.76 63.43 24.61
C ASN A 960 -2.71 62.87 25.58
N GLY A 961 -1.86 63.76 26.13
CA GLY A 961 -0.77 63.39 27.03
C GLY A 961 0.48 62.82 26.34
N SER A 962 0.44 62.58 25.02
CA SER A 962 1.61 62.12 24.25
C SER A 962 2.44 63.31 23.74
N PRO A 963 3.77 63.32 23.96
CA PRO A 963 4.63 64.40 23.49
C PRO A 963 4.77 64.40 21.97
N VAL A 964 4.64 65.58 21.36
CA VAL A 964 4.82 65.85 19.93
C VAL A 964 5.83 66.98 19.76
N GLN A 965 6.94 66.68 19.07
CA GLN A 965 7.98 67.66 18.78
C GLN A 965 7.47 68.68 17.76
N LEU A 966 7.67 69.96 18.04
CA LEU A 966 7.37 71.06 17.14
C LEU A 966 8.57 71.36 16.23
N ASP A 967 8.32 71.86 15.02
CA ASP A 967 9.37 72.29 14.07
C ASP A 967 10.17 73.51 14.59
N GLY A 968 9.70 74.13 15.66
CA GLY A 968 10.32 75.24 16.39
C GLY A 968 9.44 75.66 17.56
N LYS A 969 9.95 76.58 18.40
CA LYS A 969 9.14 77.15 19.48
C LYS A 969 7.91 77.87 18.90
N PRO A 970 6.73 77.79 19.55
CA PRO A 970 5.57 78.56 19.14
C PRO A 970 5.90 80.05 19.01
N ALA A 971 5.55 80.67 17.88
CA ALA A 971 5.81 82.08 17.69
C ALA A 971 4.74 82.91 18.41
N ASN A 972 5.15 83.93 19.15
CA ASN A 972 4.25 84.88 19.79
C ASN A 972 4.32 86.21 19.05
N VAL A 973 3.29 86.51 18.25
CA VAL A 973 3.19 87.75 17.49
C VAL A 973 1.97 88.51 18.00
N GLU A 974 2.18 89.74 18.47
CA GLU A 974 1.14 90.62 19.02
C GLU A 974 0.25 89.94 20.09
N GLY A 975 0.85 89.08 20.93
CA GLY A 975 0.11 88.37 21.98
C GLY A 975 -0.76 87.21 21.48
N ARG A 976 -0.49 86.68 20.29
CA ARG A 976 -1.14 85.48 19.72
C ARG A 976 -0.10 84.41 19.42
N ILE A 977 -0.46 83.16 19.73
CA ILE A 977 0.38 81.99 19.51
C ILE A 977 0.19 81.50 18.08
N PHE A 978 1.29 81.30 17.36
CA PHE A 978 1.34 80.77 16.01
C PHE A 978 2.07 79.44 15.97
N LEU A 979 1.54 78.53 15.16
CA LEU A 979 2.17 77.26 14.84
C LEU A 979 2.17 77.04 13.33
N PRO A 980 3.14 76.25 12.81
CA PRO A 980 3.08 75.76 11.44
C PRO A 980 1.78 74.99 11.19
N VAL A 981 1.24 75.07 9.97
CA VAL A 981 0.10 74.27 9.50
C VAL A 981 0.23 72.80 9.89
N ALA A 982 1.45 72.25 9.83
CA ALA A 982 1.70 70.85 10.16
C ALA A 982 1.48 70.48 11.62
N ASN A 983 1.93 71.33 12.55
CA ASN A 983 1.72 71.10 13.97
C ASN A 983 0.27 71.39 14.37
N ILE A 984 -0.41 72.30 13.68
CA ILE A 984 -1.84 72.54 13.87
C ILE A 984 -2.66 71.31 13.47
N ALA A 985 -2.31 70.68 12.35
CA ALA A 985 -2.96 69.44 11.93
C ALA A 985 -2.84 68.36 13.03
N GLN A 986 -1.65 68.20 13.60
CA GLN A 986 -1.42 67.26 14.70
C GLN A 986 -2.16 67.66 15.99
N ALA A 987 -2.21 68.94 16.32
CA ALA A 987 -2.84 69.44 17.55
C ALA A 987 -4.36 69.19 17.56
N PHE A 988 -5.01 69.24 16.39
CA PHE A 988 -6.46 69.08 16.27
C PHE A 988 -6.89 67.76 15.60
N GLY A 989 -5.94 66.86 15.29
CA GLY A 989 -6.23 65.60 14.60
C GLY A 989 -6.72 65.78 13.16
N LEU A 990 -6.26 66.82 12.46
CA LEU A 990 -6.52 67.04 11.05
C LEU A 990 -5.53 66.23 10.19
N GLU A 991 -6.00 65.79 9.03
CA GLU A 991 -5.21 65.08 8.03
C GLU A 991 -4.73 66.05 6.94
N HIS A 992 -3.42 66.08 6.74
CA HIS A 992 -2.77 66.83 5.67
C HIS A 992 -3.31 66.44 4.30
N GLY A 993 -3.68 67.45 3.51
CA GLY A 993 -4.16 67.24 2.14
C GLY A 993 -5.58 66.67 2.02
N LYS A 994 -6.28 66.48 3.16
CA LYS A 994 -7.69 66.11 3.22
C LYS A 994 -8.54 67.12 3.99
N THR A 995 -8.22 67.37 5.27
CA THR A 995 -9.02 68.26 6.14
C THR A 995 -8.32 69.59 6.43
N ILE A 996 -7.02 69.69 6.15
CA ILE A 996 -6.29 70.96 6.08
C ILE A 996 -5.42 70.99 4.82
N ILE A 997 -5.57 72.03 4.00
CA ILE A 997 -4.98 72.12 2.66
C ILE A 997 -4.32 73.49 2.51
N TRP A 998 -3.03 73.48 2.18
CA TRP A 998 -2.29 74.66 1.76
C TRP A 998 -2.25 74.74 0.23
N ASN A 999 -2.66 75.86 -0.34
CA ASN A 999 -2.49 76.16 -1.76
C ASN A 999 -1.48 77.31 -1.92
N ALA A 1000 -0.39 77.06 -2.64
CA ALA A 1000 0.70 78.01 -2.81
C ALA A 1000 0.37 79.15 -3.80
N GLU A 1001 -0.42 78.88 -4.84
CA GLU A 1001 -0.79 79.86 -5.88
C GLU A 1001 -1.77 80.91 -5.35
N ALA A 1002 -2.83 80.44 -4.68
CA ALA A 1002 -3.83 81.28 -4.02
C ALA A 1002 -3.34 81.84 -2.67
N LYS A 1003 -2.23 81.33 -2.14
CA LYS A 1003 -1.71 81.65 -0.79
C LYS A 1003 -2.76 81.49 0.30
N THR A 1004 -3.52 80.40 0.25
CA THR A 1004 -4.60 80.11 1.21
C THR A 1004 -4.37 78.82 1.98
N VAL A 1005 -4.74 78.82 3.26
CA VAL A 1005 -4.95 77.59 4.03
C VAL A 1005 -6.44 77.36 4.19
N THR A 1006 -6.94 76.24 3.67
CA THR A 1006 -8.33 75.81 3.80
C THR A 1006 -8.44 74.71 4.85
N ILE A 1007 -9.33 74.89 5.81
CA ILE A 1007 -9.74 73.88 6.79
C ILE A 1007 -11.13 73.39 6.38
N LEU A 1008 -11.23 72.11 6.05
CA LEU A 1008 -12.46 71.46 5.60
C LEU A 1008 -13.13 70.70 6.77
N PRO A 1009 -14.45 70.46 6.72
CA PRO A 1009 -15.12 69.60 7.69
C PRO A 1009 -14.56 68.17 7.61
N GLN A 1010 -14.62 67.43 8.74
CA GLN A 1010 -14.06 66.08 8.85
C GLN A 1010 -14.67 65.06 7.88
N ASN A 1011 -15.89 65.33 7.38
CA ASN A 1011 -16.60 64.53 6.39
C ASN A 1011 -16.63 65.19 4.99
N ALA A 1012 -15.62 66.00 4.64
CA ALA A 1012 -15.50 66.61 3.33
C ALA A 1012 -15.49 65.57 2.20
N THR A 1013 -16.25 65.85 1.15
CA THR A 1013 -16.34 65.06 -0.07
C THR A 1013 -15.10 65.24 -0.95
N GLU A 1014 -14.84 64.31 -1.86
CA GLU A 1014 -13.72 64.40 -2.79
C GLU A 1014 -13.77 65.66 -3.68
N ALA A 1015 -14.97 66.15 -4.00
CA ALA A 1015 -15.17 67.39 -4.74
C ALA A 1015 -14.71 68.61 -3.93
N GLU A 1016 -15.10 68.73 -2.66
CA GLU A 1016 -14.68 69.81 -1.75
C GLU A 1016 -13.15 69.81 -1.56
N ILE A 1017 -12.54 68.62 -1.43
CA ILE A 1017 -11.08 68.47 -1.32
C ILE A 1017 -10.38 68.94 -2.61
N LYS A 1018 -10.94 68.61 -3.78
CA LYS A 1018 -10.40 69.02 -5.08
C LYS A 1018 -10.45 70.54 -5.24
N GLU A 1019 -11.59 71.17 -4.94
CA GLU A 1019 -11.74 72.64 -5.00
C GLU A 1019 -10.75 73.35 -4.06
N ALA A 1020 -10.54 72.82 -2.85
CA ALA A 1020 -9.56 73.36 -1.91
C ALA A 1020 -8.12 73.23 -2.40
N LYS A 1021 -7.77 72.12 -3.07
CA LYS A 1021 -6.45 71.94 -3.70
C LYS A 1021 -6.24 72.88 -4.88
N GLU A 1022 -7.29 73.19 -5.64
CA GLU A 1022 -7.24 74.15 -6.75
C GLU A 1022 -7.36 75.61 -6.31
N GLY A 1023 -7.65 75.89 -5.03
CA GLY A 1023 -7.82 77.25 -4.50
C GLY A 1023 -9.16 77.91 -4.84
N LYS A 1024 -10.17 77.13 -5.27
CA LYS A 1024 -11.46 77.63 -5.80
C LYS A 1024 -12.62 77.60 -4.81
N THR A 1025 -12.36 77.29 -3.55
CA THR A 1025 -13.38 77.12 -2.48
C THR A 1025 -14.29 78.32 -2.27
N LEU A 1026 -13.86 79.52 -2.68
CA LEU A 1026 -14.63 80.76 -2.53
C LEU A 1026 -15.38 81.18 -3.80
N GLU A 1027 -15.12 80.56 -4.96
CA GLU A 1027 -15.70 80.98 -6.26
C GLU A 1027 -17.20 80.71 -6.37
N ASN A 1028 -17.68 79.64 -5.72
CA ASN A 1028 -19.09 79.21 -5.78
C ASN A 1028 -19.92 79.62 -4.55
N ALA A 1029 -19.35 80.41 -3.62
CA ALA A 1029 -19.98 80.79 -2.36
C ALA A 1029 -20.61 82.21 -2.41
N VAL A 1030 -21.86 82.30 -1.96
CA VAL A 1030 -22.76 83.47 -1.96
C VAL A 1030 -22.73 84.17 -0.61
N THR A 1031 -22.83 85.51 -0.57
CA THR A 1031 -22.79 86.25 0.70
C THR A 1031 -24.10 86.15 1.48
N LYS A 1032 -24.04 86.17 2.81
CA LYS A 1032 -25.20 86.10 3.72
C LYS A 1032 -26.24 87.22 3.49
N GLU A 1033 -25.83 88.34 2.91
CA GLU A 1033 -26.72 89.47 2.58
C GLU A 1033 -27.57 89.22 1.31
N GLU A 1034 -27.10 88.43 0.34
CA GLU A 1034 -27.81 88.16 -0.92
C GLU A 1034 -29.00 87.18 -0.74
N THR A 1035 -29.02 86.36 0.30
CA THR A 1035 -30.11 85.42 0.60
C THR A 1035 -31.38 86.05 1.21
N LYS A 1036 -31.42 87.37 1.44
CA LYS A 1036 -32.59 88.06 2.03
C LYS A 1036 -33.61 88.63 1.02
N THR A 1037 -33.37 88.52 -0.30
CA THR A 1037 -34.14 89.29 -1.30
C THR A 1037 -35.09 88.48 -2.20
N GLU A 1038 -35.29 87.18 -1.96
CA GLU A 1038 -36.31 86.41 -2.68
C GLU A 1038 -37.21 85.64 -1.71
N ALA A 1039 -38.37 86.23 -1.42
CA ALA A 1039 -39.54 85.46 -0.99
C ALA A 1039 -40.29 85.03 -2.26
N PRO A 1040 -40.46 83.72 -2.53
CA PRO A 1040 -41.37 83.27 -3.58
C PRO A 1040 -42.81 83.32 -3.07
N ALA A 1041 -43.69 83.71 -3.98
CA ALA A 1041 -45.12 83.89 -3.80
C ALA A 1041 -45.85 82.58 -3.45
N ASP A 1042 -46.93 82.79 -2.71
CA ASP A 1042 -47.95 81.84 -2.29
C ASP A 1042 -48.78 81.38 -3.50
N THR A 1043 -48.78 80.07 -3.82
CA THR A 1043 -49.86 79.45 -4.61
C THR A 1043 -50.01 77.96 -4.31
N LYS A 1044 -51.21 77.65 -3.81
CA LYS A 1044 -51.81 76.33 -3.52
C LYS A 1044 -51.61 75.28 -4.63
N THR A 1045 -51.51 74.01 -4.23
CA THR A 1045 -52.17 72.93 -4.98
C THR A 1045 -52.59 71.80 -4.06
N GLU A 1046 -53.78 71.30 -4.35
CA GLU A 1046 -54.65 70.46 -3.55
C GLU A 1046 -54.21 68.99 -3.49
N THR A 1047 -54.57 68.36 -2.37
CA THR A 1047 -54.66 66.92 -2.18
C THR A 1047 -55.59 66.27 -3.23
N PRO A 1048 -55.23 65.09 -3.77
CA PRO A 1048 -56.24 64.11 -4.13
C PRO A 1048 -56.15 62.92 -3.17
N ALA A 1049 -57.31 62.61 -2.59
CA ALA A 1049 -57.56 61.35 -1.92
C ALA A 1049 -57.46 60.19 -2.91
N LYS A 1050 -56.63 59.18 -2.63
CA LYS A 1050 -57.05 57.81 -2.33
C LYS A 1050 -55.88 56.98 -1.83
#